data_AF-A0A954MEL8-F1
#
_entry.id   AF-A0A954MEL8-F1
#
_cell.length_a   1.000
_cell.length_b   1.000
_cell.length_c   1.000
_cell.angle_alpha   90.00
_cell.angle_beta   90.00
_cell.angle_gamma   90.00
#
_symmetry.space_group_name_H-M   'P 1'
#
loop_
_entity.id
_entity.type
_entity.pdbx_description
1 polymer ?
#
loop_
_entity_poly.entity_id
_entity_poly.type
_entity_poly.pdbx_seq_one_letter_code
_entity_poly.pdbx_strand_id
1 'polypeptide(L)'
;MIQSTVQAPPKIKIPSVQPEFWESIGVFPDALGKNRSGTQIATENKKKLTAIAKPELAALCDHFQIPYAPKNQADDLAAGLLTACDPNSIMCLLDFVKRKSEFISRTFQRLIPSNTKTALVSHLSRIHLKPLTELLILFSQNPDNLKEIFYSHLWESKRTYVDFEIDRPLPKNFNIELEHSLADFENSLTKVWGAEVRKFGQFTLASGITVIALDREYTPSIHKDFRESFCLHYRCGGIAFGVSKDRDFVHVKLANSELIDGIQTFLENLYSVKLTRQQSQTFSGYEAEELKTALLGGYSSNSKLQIVATSFRRTALASRAALCVSGVEQTSSVRQDLITLKEKGIVSLDALDDIEYLQVSLNEKVVRIDVEQVSGGALRFSLDDSNCSADHTDELKGEFQDVFGIPLNRLIDPQKLAMGHVRIITYLLNMRFENELLAYQREQFDYLTKHGYLSLETLTGNACSSSICLGYRRPVSDTALKACTVCDRPLEETTYKEATRSNSRVIKLAKEVLKEAGWDLGAERTFEGKEYYPLIENSHAASDPVWLLHRESLPEAAKTQMERSSQALIVLTTRTDDRYVYVDSSGIGYVSISYMIAAQQDAGRKSECVNKCKAVIEQLQSSSVHRIEKAAQISIKHLREGTAGDKGNVYETEIFNVLRSILPYSYKLGREGKAEPDGFVSIPVYGDGDGNRDLGDVNSWNYTYDAKHSDKPAGYDLGREEQRKIIEYIDSVRRKRALMGKNHKLKAHVIISNNLSDRKMKSAAKYVFGDDGVKKGNKDVKLILMREDFLTTLYEEFRKNRDAIQRRLPIVGECLVEVLDSEPKDGYVCLQKADAVIVVKTILKSPEIESVIKRGEVADGLDDKN
;
A
#
# COMPACT_ATOMS: atom_id res chain seq x y z
N MET A 1 -11.39 88.47 10.74
CA MET A 1 -10.75 87.20 11.13
C MET A 1 -11.75 86.43 11.98
N ILE A 2 -12.47 85.47 11.39
CA ILE A 2 -13.31 84.52 12.12
C ILE A 2 -12.57 83.19 12.01
N GLN A 3 -11.95 82.75 13.11
CA GLN A 3 -11.32 81.44 13.20
C GLN A 3 -12.42 80.38 13.13
N SER A 4 -12.48 79.64 12.02
CA SER A 4 -13.31 78.44 11.90
C SER A 4 -12.64 77.36 12.75
N THR A 5 -13.22 77.06 13.90
CA THR A 5 -12.89 75.90 14.71
C THR A 5 -13.26 74.65 13.90
N VAL A 6 -12.24 73.98 13.33
CA VAL A 6 -12.38 72.67 12.71
C VAL A 6 -12.75 71.69 13.82
N GLN A 7 -14.04 71.37 13.93
CA GLN A 7 -14.52 70.26 14.74
C GLN A 7 -13.84 68.98 14.23
N ALA A 8 -13.12 68.29 15.12
CA ALA A 8 -12.60 66.96 14.81
C ALA A 8 -13.76 66.08 14.33
N PRO A 9 -13.61 65.35 13.21
CA PRO A 9 -14.67 64.50 12.70
C PRO A 9 -15.08 63.51 13.80
N PRO A 10 -16.38 63.16 13.92
CA PRO A 10 -16.85 62.21 14.91
C PRO A 10 -16.01 60.93 14.80
N LYS A 11 -15.37 60.53 15.91
CA LYS A 11 -14.62 59.28 15.98
C LYS A 11 -15.58 58.14 15.72
N ILE A 12 -15.39 57.49 14.59
CA ILE A 12 -16.17 56.33 14.20
C ILE A 12 -15.69 55.16 15.05
N LYS A 13 -16.64 54.55 15.75
CA LYS A 13 -16.35 53.44 16.65
C LYS A 13 -16.28 52.16 15.83
N ILE A 14 -15.15 51.91 15.15
CA ILE A 14 -14.73 50.52 15.03
C ILE A 14 -14.41 50.06 16.46
N PRO A 15 -15.03 48.96 16.95
CA PRO A 15 -14.78 48.48 18.30
C PRO A 15 -13.28 48.21 18.49
N SER A 16 -12.68 48.85 19.50
CA SER A 16 -11.37 48.44 19.98
C SER A 16 -11.59 47.20 20.85
N VAL A 17 -11.02 46.08 20.42
CA VAL A 17 -11.07 44.80 21.12
C VAL A 17 -9.70 44.53 21.75
N GLN A 18 -9.71 43.91 22.92
CA GLN A 18 -8.48 43.57 23.64
C GLN A 18 -7.68 42.49 22.88
N PRO A 19 -6.36 42.38 23.05
CA PRO A 19 -5.54 41.37 22.40
C PRO A 19 -6.08 39.93 22.53
N GLU A 20 -6.66 39.60 23.68
CA GLU A 20 -7.21 38.28 23.99
C GLU A 20 -8.37 37.90 23.06
N PHE A 21 -9.13 38.89 22.56
CA PHE A 21 -10.18 38.64 21.56
C PHE A 21 -9.57 38.12 20.26
N TRP A 22 -8.51 38.76 19.77
CA TRP A 22 -7.83 38.35 18.53
C TRP A 22 -7.24 36.95 18.68
N GLU A 23 -6.61 36.68 19.82
CA GLU A 23 -6.05 35.35 20.10
C GLU A 23 -7.13 34.27 20.08
N SER A 24 -8.34 34.57 20.62
CA SER A 24 -9.47 33.63 20.65
C SER A 24 -10.03 33.25 19.26
N ILE A 25 -9.64 33.98 18.21
CA ILE A 25 -9.98 33.72 16.80
C ILE A 25 -8.73 33.47 15.94
N GLY A 26 -7.62 33.10 16.57
CA GLY A 26 -6.40 32.63 15.92
C GLY A 26 -5.59 33.73 15.24
N VAL A 27 -5.77 34.99 15.65
CA VAL A 27 -4.99 36.14 15.19
C VAL A 27 -4.11 36.61 16.34
N PHE A 28 -2.80 36.74 16.12
CA PHE A 28 -1.84 37.07 17.20
C PHE A 28 -1.24 38.45 16.95
N PRO A 29 -1.78 39.54 17.54
CA PRO A 29 -1.35 40.90 17.28
C PRO A 29 0.15 41.11 17.51
N ASP A 30 0.70 40.52 18.57
CA ASP A 30 2.12 40.64 18.93
C ASP A 30 3.06 40.04 17.89
N ALA A 31 2.67 38.92 17.27
CA ALA A 31 3.43 38.29 16.19
C ALA A 31 3.38 39.13 14.91
N LEU A 32 2.23 39.75 14.63
CA LEU A 32 2.04 40.62 13.45
C LEU A 32 2.78 41.96 13.58
N GLY A 33 2.91 42.48 14.80
CA GLY A 33 3.59 43.75 15.11
C GLY A 33 5.09 43.62 15.42
N LYS A 34 5.62 42.40 15.61
CA LYS A 34 7.02 42.16 16.03
C LYS A 34 8.01 42.84 15.08
N ASN A 35 8.85 43.71 15.63
CA ASN A 35 9.86 44.52 14.91
C ASN A 35 9.31 45.59 13.95
N ARG A 36 8.04 46.00 14.07
CA ARG A 36 7.44 47.04 13.22
C ARG A 36 7.10 48.29 14.03
N SER A 37 7.44 49.47 13.51
CA SER A 37 6.96 50.73 14.08
C SER A 37 5.50 50.98 13.69
N GLY A 38 4.75 51.76 14.49
CA GLY A 38 3.36 52.12 14.17
C GLY A 38 3.21 52.76 12.78
N THR A 39 4.22 53.52 12.34
CA THR A 39 4.28 54.12 11.00
C THR A 39 4.43 53.08 9.88
N GLN A 40 5.20 52.01 10.12
CA GLN A 40 5.34 50.90 9.16
C GLN A 40 4.03 50.11 9.03
N ILE A 41 3.35 49.83 10.15
CA ILE A 41 2.04 49.16 10.16
C ILE A 41 1.00 49.98 9.39
N ALA A 42 0.93 51.30 9.67
CA ALA A 42 0.00 52.19 8.98
C ALA A 42 0.26 52.25 7.47
N THR A 43 1.54 52.27 7.05
CA THR A 43 1.93 52.27 5.62
C THR A 43 1.54 50.98 4.93
N GLU A 44 1.77 49.82 5.54
CA GLU A 44 1.37 48.52 4.99
C GLU A 44 -0.14 48.36 4.90
N ASN A 45 -0.87 48.75 5.96
CA ASN A 45 -2.32 48.71 5.98
C ASN A 45 -2.90 49.63 4.89
N LYS A 46 -2.33 50.83 4.71
CA LYS A 46 -2.73 51.75 3.63
C LYS A 46 -2.58 51.08 2.28
N LYS A 47 -1.40 50.51 1.99
CA LYS A 47 -1.14 49.79 0.74
C LYS A 47 -2.16 48.67 0.48
N LYS A 48 -2.53 47.91 1.51
CA LYS A 48 -3.52 46.81 1.40
C LYS A 48 -4.95 47.33 1.22
N LEU A 49 -5.32 48.43 1.86
CA LEU A 49 -6.63 49.07 1.68
C LEU A 49 -6.76 49.72 0.30
N THR A 50 -5.71 50.36 -0.23
CA THR A 50 -5.72 50.94 -1.59
C THR A 50 -5.90 49.86 -2.68
N ALA A 51 -5.70 48.58 -2.37
CA ALA A 51 -6.02 47.47 -3.28
C ALA A 51 -7.54 47.16 -3.39
N ILE A 52 -8.37 47.76 -2.52
CA ILE A 52 -9.83 47.80 -2.67
C ILE A 52 -10.20 48.86 -3.73
N ALA A 53 -11.22 48.59 -4.54
CA ALA A 53 -11.65 49.54 -5.57
C ALA A 53 -12.17 50.85 -4.94
N LYS A 54 -11.89 52.00 -5.57
CA LYS A 54 -12.35 53.32 -5.09
C LYS A 54 -13.84 53.36 -4.70
N PRO A 55 -14.78 52.80 -5.49
CA PRO A 55 -16.20 52.79 -5.12
C PRO A 55 -16.51 52.01 -3.83
N GLU A 56 -15.81 50.91 -3.56
CA GLU A 56 -15.96 50.15 -2.31
C GLU A 56 -15.39 50.92 -1.12
N LEU A 57 -14.25 51.60 -1.27
CA LEU A 57 -13.68 52.47 -0.24
C LEU A 57 -14.61 53.65 0.08
N ALA A 58 -15.25 54.24 -0.94
CA ALA A 58 -16.25 55.29 -0.76
C ALA A 58 -17.47 54.77 0.01
N ALA A 59 -17.99 53.59 -0.34
CA ALA A 59 -19.10 52.95 0.35
C ALA A 59 -18.76 52.61 1.83
N LEU A 60 -17.52 52.19 2.11
CA LEU A 60 -17.04 52.04 3.49
C LEU A 60 -17.02 53.39 4.22
N CYS A 61 -16.48 54.44 3.61
CA CYS A 61 -16.49 55.77 4.20
C CYS A 61 -17.93 56.26 4.49
N ASP A 62 -18.88 56.04 3.59
CA ASP A 62 -20.28 56.38 3.80
C ASP A 62 -20.91 55.56 4.93
N HIS A 63 -20.70 54.24 4.93
CA HIS A 63 -21.18 53.33 5.98
C HIS A 63 -20.69 53.74 7.36
N PHE A 64 -19.41 54.11 7.42
CA PHE A 64 -18.75 54.55 8.63
C PHE A 64 -18.99 56.04 8.94
N GLN A 65 -19.56 56.83 8.03
CA GLN A 65 -19.68 58.29 8.16
C GLN A 65 -18.32 59.04 8.22
N ILE A 66 -17.26 58.53 7.55
CA ILE A 66 -16.02 59.30 7.30
C ILE A 66 -16.32 60.38 6.26
N PRO A 67 -16.09 61.67 6.57
CA PRO A 67 -16.20 62.73 5.56
C PRO A 67 -15.12 62.57 4.48
N TYR A 68 -15.52 62.62 3.20
CA TYR A 68 -14.61 62.68 2.05
C TYR A 68 -15.17 63.59 0.95
N ALA A 69 -14.30 64.13 0.08
CA ALA A 69 -14.76 64.87 -1.10
C ALA A 69 -14.91 63.92 -2.30
N PRO A 70 -15.88 64.15 -3.22
CA PRO A 70 -16.08 63.28 -4.40
C PRO A 70 -14.83 63.08 -5.28
N LYS A 71 -13.92 64.07 -5.26
CA LYS A 71 -12.64 64.07 -5.99
C LYS A 71 -11.51 63.26 -5.32
N ASN A 72 -11.69 62.80 -4.08
CA ASN A 72 -10.69 62.01 -3.36
C ASN A 72 -10.30 60.76 -4.17
N GLN A 73 -9.00 60.44 -4.19
CA GLN A 73 -8.49 59.21 -4.79
C GLN A 73 -8.58 58.06 -3.78
N ALA A 74 -8.37 56.82 -4.25
CA ALA A 74 -8.40 55.64 -3.37
C ALA A 74 -7.46 55.77 -2.16
N ASP A 75 -6.28 56.37 -2.36
CA ASP A 75 -5.32 56.62 -1.28
C ASP A 75 -5.82 57.59 -0.21
N ASP A 76 -6.61 58.60 -0.60
CA ASP A 76 -7.19 59.58 0.34
C ASP A 76 -8.30 58.94 1.17
N LEU A 77 -9.11 58.08 0.54
CA LEU A 77 -10.17 57.32 1.20
C LEU A 77 -9.60 56.28 2.17
N ALA A 78 -8.57 55.53 1.76
CA ALA A 78 -7.86 54.59 2.61
C ALA A 78 -7.20 55.27 3.82
N ALA A 79 -6.62 56.46 3.63
CA ALA A 79 -6.07 57.27 4.73
C ALA A 79 -7.16 57.75 5.69
N GLY A 80 -8.33 58.15 5.17
CA GLY A 80 -9.50 58.49 5.99
C GLY A 80 -9.95 57.33 6.87
N LEU A 81 -10.08 56.13 6.28
CA LEU A 81 -10.40 54.90 7.01
C LEU A 81 -9.36 54.58 8.09
N LEU A 82 -8.07 54.66 7.79
CA LEU A 82 -7.01 54.40 8.79
C LEU A 82 -6.98 55.42 9.93
N THR A 83 -7.37 56.66 9.67
CA THR A 83 -7.45 57.69 10.71
C THR A 83 -8.67 57.48 11.62
N ALA A 84 -9.73 56.89 11.07
CA ALA A 84 -10.96 56.55 11.80
C ALA A 84 -10.87 55.22 12.57
N CYS A 85 -9.81 54.42 12.38
CA CYS A 85 -9.69 53.07 12.93
C CYS A 85 -8.38 52.88 13.69
N ASP A 86 -8.36 51.93 14.63
CA ASP A 86 -7.10 51.47 15.23
C ASP A 86 -6.26 50.70 14.17
N PRO A 87 -5.01 51.12 13.87
CA PRO A 87 -4.16 50.46 12.89
C PRO A 87 -3.89 48.99 13.21
N ASN A 88 -3.85 48.60 14.48
CA ASN A 88 -3.65 47.21 14.89
C ASN A 88 -4.87 46.36 14.55
N SER A 89 -6.08 46.87 14.78
CA SER A 89 -7.33 46.20 14.41
C SER A 89 -7.45 45.96 12.91
N ILE A 90 -7.09 46.94 12.07
CA ILE A 90 -7.07 46.75 10.60
C ILE A 90 -6.04 45.70 10.19
N MET A 91 -4.84 45.72 10.79
CA MET A 91 -3.81 44.71 10.53
C MET A 91 -4.31 43.30 10.88
N CYS A 92 -5.00 43.16 12.02
CA CYS A 92 -5.58 41.89 12.47
C CYS A 92 -6.70 41.41 11.55
N LEU A 93 -7.60 42.30 11.10
CA LEU A 93 -8.64 41.97 10.12
C LEU A 93 -8.06 41.53 8.77
N LEU A 94 -7.01 42.21 8.30
CA LEU A 94 -6.30 41.85 7.06
C LEU A 94 -5.65 40.47 7.14
N ASP A 95 -5.17 40.08 8.32
CA ASP A 95 -4.67 38.72 8.55
C ASP A 95 -5.83 37.71 8.64
N PHE A 96 -6.90 38.07 9.35
CA PHE A 96 -8.09 37.23 9.55
C PHE A 96 -8.76 36.80 8.24
N VAL A 97 -8.88 37.71 7.26
CA VAL A 97 -9.48 37.44 5.92
C VAL A 97 -8.81 36.28 5.20
N LYS A 98 -7.51 36.05 5.42
CA LYS A 98 -6.76 35.01 4.70
C LYS A 98 -7.44 33.64 4.89
N ARG A 99 -7.80 33.01 3.76
CA ARG A 99 -8.44 31.68 3.67
C ARG A 99 -9.86 31.60 4.24
N LYS A 100 -10.52 32.71 4.58
CA LYS A 100 -11.89 32.75 5.14
C LYS A 100 -12.90 33.50 4.27
N SER A 101 -12.54 33.86 3.05
CA SER A 101 -13.38 34.67 2.14
C SER A 101 -14.81 34.17 1.99
N GLU A 102 -14.98 32.86 1.76
CA GLU A 102 -16.30 32.23 1.59
C GLU A 102 -17.18 32.38 2.85
N PHE A 103 -16.60 32.09 4.02
CA PHE A 103 -17.29 32.19 5.31
C PHE A 103 -17.67 33.63 5.66
N ILE A 104 -16.83 34.60 5.28
CA ILE A 104 -17.12 36.03 5.42
C ILE A 104 -18.34 36.39 4.58
N SER A 105 -18.31 36.08 3.28
CA SER A 105 -19.40 36.40 2.37
C SER A 105 -20.72 35.72 2.77
N ARG A 106 -20.66 34.47 3.21
CA ARG A 106 -21.85 33.75 3.72
C ARG A 106 -22.43 34.40 4.98
N THR A 107 -21.58 34.78 5.93
CA THR A 107 -22.01 35.44 7.17
C THR A 107 -22.58 36.83 6.88
N PHE A 108 -21.96 37.57 5.96
CA PHE A 108 -22.45 38.87 5.48
C PHE A 108 -23.83 38.74 4.81
N GLN A 109 -24.00 37.73 3.95
CA GLN A 109 -25.28 37.45 3.31
C GLN A 109 -26.37 37.09 4.32
N ARG A 110 -26.04 36.38 5.39
CA ARG A 110 -27.01 35.99 6.43
C ARG A 110 -27.41 37.15 7.34
N LEU A 111 -26.45 37.95 7.80
CA LEU A 111 -26.67 38.95 8.85
C LEU A 111 -27.07 40.32 8.33
N ILE A 112 -26.66 40.69 7.11
CA ILE A 112 -26.92 42.02 6.57
C ILE A 112 -28.24 42.02 5.78
N PRO A 113 -29.23 42.86 6.16
CA PRO A 113 -30.50 42.98 5.45
C PRO A 113 -30.34 43.39 3.97
N SER A 114 -31.24 42.91 3.10
CA SER A 114 -31.18 43.15 1.65
C SER A 114 -31.26 44.63 1.26
N ASN A 115 -31.98 45.46 2.02
CA ASN A 115 -32.03 46.92 1.82
C ASN A 115 -30.68 47.59 2.11
N THR A 116 -29.98 47.18 3.17
CA THR A 116 -28.62 47.67 3.48
C THR A 116 -27.61 47.22 2.43
N LYS A 117 -27.71 45.98 1.94
CA LYS A 117 -26.89 45.50 0.81
C LYS A 117 -27.14 46.32 -0.45
N THR A 118 -28.40 46.62 -0.75
CA THR A 118 -28.77 47.41 -1.93
C THR A 118 -28.23 48.83 -1.85
N ALA A 119 -28.24 49.46 -0.67
CA ALA A 119 -27.64 50.78 -0.45
C ALA A 119 -26.10 50.77 -0.54
N LEU A 120 -25.44 49.69 -0.11
CA LEU A 120 -23.99 49.52 -0.24
C LEU A 120 -23.57 49.25 -1.69
N VAL A 121 -24.41 48.52 -2.45
CA VAL A 121 -24.16 48.13 -3.84
C VAL A 121 -24.69 49.16 -4.84
N SER A 122 -25.55 50.11 -4.45
CA SER A 122 -26.01 51.20 -5.34
C SER A 122 -24.87 52.09 -5.84
N HIS A 123 -23.74 52.09 -5.14
CA HIS A 123 -22.49 52.75 -5.55
C HIS A 123 -21.59 51.87 -6.46
N LEU A 124 -21.96 50.60 -6.68
CA LEU A 124 -21.20 49.59 -7.41
C LEU A 124 -21.95 49.14 -8.66
N SER A 125 -21.50 49.59 -9.83
CA SER A 125 -22.18 49.37 -11.11
C SER A 125 -22.14 47.94 -11.67
N ARG A 126 -21.80 46.91 -10.85
CA ARG A 126 -21.84 45.43 -11.10
C ARG A 126 -20.86 44.62 -10.24
N ILE A 127 -20.23 45.20 -9.21
CA ILE A 127 -19.14 44.58 -8.47
C ILE A 127 -19.68 43.89 -7.20
N HIS A 128 -19.40 42.60 -7.03
CA HIS A 128 -19.55 41.92 -5.73
C HIS A 128 -18.55 42.53 -4.74
N LEU A 129 -19.00 42.86 -3.52
CA LEU A 129 -18.13 43.39 -2.47
C LEU A 129 -16.97 42.44 -2.21
N LYS A 130 -15.74 42.96 -2.07
CA LYS A 130 -14.61 42.11 -1.69
C LYS A 130 -14.80 41.62 -0.23
N PRO A 131 -14.31 40.42 0.11
CA PRO A 131 -14.44 39.87 1.47
C PRO A 131 -13.91 40.79 2.59
N LEU A 132 -12.86 41.56 2.32
CA LEU A 132 -12.34 42.52 3.31
C LEU A 132 -13.35 43.64 3.62
N THR A 133 -14.07 44.11 2.60
CA THR A 133 -15.14 45.11 2.72
C THR A 133 -16.29 44.56 3.55
N GLU A 134 -16.73 43.34 3.26
CA GLU A 134 -17.77 42.64 4.02
C GLU A 134 -17.36 42.40 5.48
N LEU A 135 -16.11 42.00 5.71
CA LEU A 135 -15.58 41.77 7.06
C LEU A 135 -15.53 43.06 7.89
N LEU A 136 -15.12 44.18 7.31
CA LEU A 136 -15.07 45.47 8.01
C LEU A 136 -16.46 45.90 8.49
N ILE A 137 -17.49 45.67 7.68
CA ILE A 137 -18.89 45.95 8.03
C ILE A 137 -19.39 44.99 9.11
N LEU A 138 -19.08 43.70 9.01
CA LEU A 138 -19.46 42.71 10.03
C LEU A 138 -18.81 43.03 11.38
N PHE A 139 -17.52 43.38 11.38
CA PHE A 139 -16.77 43.72 12.59
C PHE A 139 -17.28 44.99 13.26
N SER A 140 -17.68 45.99 12.48
CA SER A 140 -18.19 47.25 13.02
C SER A 140 -19.55 47.12 13.70
N GLN A 141 -20.40 46.23 13.21
CA GLN A 141 -21.70 45.95 13.81
C GLN A 141 -21.56 45.13 15.09
N ASN A 142 -20.78 44.05 15.03
CA ASN A 142 -20.51 43.20 16.19
C ASN A 142 -19.21 42.41 15.97
N PRO A 143 -18.16 42.63 16.79
CA PRO A 143 -16.93 41.85 16.72
C PRO A 143 -17.14 40.35 16.83
N ASP A 144 -18.16 39.87 17.57
CA ASP A 144 -18.43 38.44 17.70
C ASP A 144 -18.82 37.75 16.38
N ASN A 145 -19.17 38.51 15.33
CA ASN A 145 -19.32 37.97 13.98
C ASN A 145 -18.04 37.30 13.47
N LEU A 146 -16.86 37.73 13.93
CA LEU A 146 -15.59 37.09 13.60
C LEU A 146 -15.46 35.72 14.26
N LYS A 147 -16.03 35.52 15.45
CA LYS A 147 -16.06 34.20 16.09
C LYS A 147 -16.91 33.24 15.25
N GLU A 148 -18.10 33.66 14.82
CA GLU A 148 -18.94 32.86 13.91
C GLU A 148 -18.16 32.46 12.64
N ILE A 149 -17.50 33.41 11.98
CA ILE A 149 -16.69 33.14 10.77
C ILE A 149 -15.54 32.17 11.08
N PHE A 150 -14.82 32.40 12.18
CA PHE A 150 -13.67 31.60 12.58
C PHE A 150 -14.07 30.16 12.91
N TYR A 151 -15.06 29.97 13.78
CA TYR A 151 -15.52 28.65 14.19
C TYR A 151 -16.26 27.93 13.06
N SER A 152 -16.99 28.63 12.19
CA SER A 152 -17.54 28.02 10.96
C SER A 152 -16.43 27.52 10.04
N HIS A 153 -15.39 28.33 9.83
CA HIS A 153 -14.24 27.93 9.03
C HIS A 153 -13.52 26.73 9.66
N LEU A 154 -13.26 26.75 10.96
CA LEU A 154 -12.61 25.64 11.67
C LEU A 154 -13.45 24.37 11.62
N TRP A 155 -14.77 24.49 11.75
CA TRP A 155 -15.72 23.38 11.70
C TRP A 155 -15.81 22.77 10.31
N GLU A 156 -16.02 23.59 9.28
CA GLU A 156 -16.27 23.10 7.93
C GLU A 156 -14.99 22.75 7.18
N SER A 157 -13.84 23.35 7.49
CA SER A 157 -12.57 23.02 6.82
C SER A 157 -12.03 21.62 7.12
N LYS A 158 -12.65 20.89 8.06
CA LYS A 158 -12.20 19.56 8.50
C LYS A 158 -13.27 18.52 8.24
N ARG A 159 -12.82 17.35 7.81
CA ARG A 159 -13.60 16.11 7.73
C ARG A 159 -14.11 15.66 9.10
N THR A 160 -15.34 15.18 9.14
CA THR A 160 -15.90 14.42 10.27
C THR A 160 -15.34 13.00 10.27
N TYR A 161 -14.81 12.55 11.40
CA TYR A 161 -14.22 11.22 11.55
C TYR A 161 -15.11 10.25 12.30
N VAL A 162 -15.82 10.71 13.33
CA VAL A 162 -16.74 9.88 14.14
C VAL A 162 -17.97 10.68 14.54
N ASP A 163 -19.13 10.06 14.38
CA ASP A 163 -20.41 10.55 14.89
C ASP A 163 -20.84 9.66 16.06
N PHE A 164 -21.17 10.29 17.19
CA PHE A 164 -21.78 9.64 18.36
C PHE A 164 -23.24 10.02 18.46
N GLU A 165 -24.11 9.02 18.55
CA GLU A 165 -25.50 9.17 18.97
C GLU A 165 -25.55 9.13 20.50
N ILE A 166 -26.26 10.09 21.10
CA ILE A 166 -26.43 10.19 22.54
C ILE A 166 -27.75 9.50 22.91
N ASP A 167 -27.71 8.55 23.84
CA ASP A 167 -28.90 7.80 24.27
C ASP A 167 -30.00 8.66 24.94
N ARG A 168 -29.63 9.86 25.39
CA ARG A 168 -30.52 10.85 25.98
C ARG A 168 -29.98 12.28 25.77
N PRO A 169 -30.84 13.31 25.70
CA PRO A 169 -30.39 14.68 25.46
C PRO A 169 -29.42 15.19 26.54
N LEU A 170 -28.44 15.99 26.12
CA LEU A 170 -27.51 16.65 27.04
C LEU A 170 -28.21 17.77 27.85
N PRO A 171 -27.72 18.11 29.05
CA PRO A 171 -28.26 19.21 29.84
C PRO A 171 -28.26 20.54 29.07
N LYS A 172 -29.28 21.39 29.26
CA LYS A 172 -29.39 22.69 28.57
C LYS A 172 -28.18 23.61 28.82
N ASN A 173 -27.55 23.44 29.98
CA ASN A 173 -26.38 24.16 30.49
C ASN A 173 -25.05 23.41 30.25
N PHE A 174 -24.99 22.41 29.36
CA PHE A 174 -23.76 21.62 29.16
C PHE A 174 -22.51 22.47 28.88
N ASN A 175 -22.65 23.60 28.16
CA ASN A 175 -21.52 24.49 27.88
C ASN A 175 -20.88 25.05 29.15
N ILE A 176 -21.68 25.27 30.20
CA ILE A 176 -21.22 25.80 31.49
C ILE A 176 -20.61 24.66 32.31
N GLU A 177 -21.23 23.49 32.31
CA GLU A 177 -20.71 22.31 33.02
C GLU A 177 -19.39 21.83 32.43
N LEU A 178 -19.27 21.80 31.10
CA LEU A 178 -18.03 21.51 30.40
C LEU A 178 -16.93 22.52 30.75
N GLU A 179 -17.27 23.80 30.91
CA GLU A 179 -16.33 24.83 31.35
C GLU A 179 -15.83 24.58 32.77
N HIS A 180 -16.71 24.18 33.68
CA HIS A 180 -16.34 23.87 35.07
C HIS A 180 -15.46 22.61 35.18
N SER A 181 -15.66 21.64 34.29
CA SER A 181 -14.88 20.39 34.24
C SER A 181 -13.72 20.44 33.23
N LEU A 182 -13.34 21.63 32.76
CA LEU A 182 -12.36 21.78 31.69
C LEU A 182 -10.98 21.24 32.05
N ALA A 183 -10.50 21.54 33.26
CA ALA A 183 -9.19 21.05 33.72
C ALA A 183 -9.14 19.52 33.77
N ASP A 184 -10.24 18.88 34.20
CA ASP A 184 -10.35 17.41 34.21
C ASP A 184 -10.40 16.84 32.79
N PHE A 185 -11.09 17.53 31.88
CA PHE A 185 -11.14 17.18 30.47
C PHE A 185 -9.76 17.23 29.81
N GLU A 186 -9.04 18.34 29.97
CA GLU A 186 -7.68 18.55 29.45
C GLU A 186 -6.70 17.53 30.02
N ASN A 187 -6.76 17.26 31.33
CA ASN A 187 -5.94 16.26 31.99
C ASN A 187 -6.24 14.84 31.48
N SER A 188 -7.51 14.50 31.26
CA SER A 188 -7.92 13.21 30.71
C SER A 188 -7.34 13.00 29.30
N LEU A 189 -7.49 13.99 28.42
CA LEU A 189 -6.96 13.90 27.05
C LEU A 189 -5.43 13.89 27.02
N THR A 190 -4.78 14.69 27.86
CA THR A 190 -3.31 14.75 27.98
C THR A 190 -2.73 13.39 28.38
N LYS A 191 -3.36 12.68 29.33
CA LYS A 191 -2.94 11.35 29.78
C LYS A 191 -3.05 10.30 28.66
N VAL A 192 -4.16 10.32 27.92
CA VAL A 192 -4.39 9.37 26.82
C VAL A 192 -3.41 9.61 25.67
N TRP A 193 -3.08 10.87 25.40
CA TRP A 193 -2.25 11.26 24.26
C TRP A 193 -0.73 11.25 24.52
N GLY A 194 -0.31 11.46 25.77
CA GLY A 194 1.10 11.60 26.13
C GLY A 194 1.72 12.97 25.81
N ALA A 195 0.91 13.98 25.45
CA ALA A 195 1.34 15.37 25.34
C ALA A 195 0.21 16.33 25.77
N GLU A 196 0.57 17.55 26.15
CA GLU A 196 -0.37 18.52 26.71
C GLU A 196 -1.44 18.95 25.70
N VAL A 197 -2.70 18.82 26.12
CA VAL A 197 -3.90 19.23 25.38
C VAL A 197 -4.60 20.33 26.17
N ARG A 198 -4.85 21.48 25.54
CA ARG A 198 -5.58 22.61 26.15
C ARG A 198 -6.77 22.99 25.29
N LYS A 199 -7.78 23.64 25.86
CA LYS A 199 -8.86 24.24 25.09
C LYS A 199 -8.42 25.58 24.50
N PHE A 200 -8.63 25.70 23.20
CA PHE A 200 -8.46 26.95 22.46
C PHE A 200 -9.67 27.87 22.65
N GLY A 201 -10.88 27.29 22.59
CA GLY A 201 -12.11 28.04 22.85
C GLY A 201 -13.37 27.28 22.46
N GLN A 202 -14.54 27.90 22.65
CA GLN A 202 -15.82 27.33 22.27
C GLN A 202 -16.76 28.38 21.69
N PHE A 203 -17.61 27.99 20.74
CA PHE A 203 -18.61 28.88 20.16
C PHE A 203 -19.81 28.09 19.62
N THR A 204 -21.01 28.65 19.75
CA THR A 204 -22.24 28.05 19.18
C THR A 204 -22.57 28.71 17.86
N LEU A 205 -22.48 27.94 16.78
CA LEU A 205 -22.76 28.38 15.43
C LEU A 205 -24.25 28.68 15.24
N ALA A 206 -24.59 29.45 14.21
CA ALA A 206 -25.99 29.69 13.85
C ALA A 206 -26.77 28.41 13.49
N SER A 207 -26.08 27.33 13.13
CA SER A 207 -26.66 26.00 12.92
C SER A 207 -27.08 25.28 14.22
N GLY A 208 -26.82 25.86 15.39
CA GLY A 208 -27.10 25.25 16.70
C GLY A 208 -26.00 24.30 17.19
N ILE A 209 -24.93 24.11 16.41
CA ILE A 209 -23.78 23.29 16.79
C ILE A 209 -22.86 24.11 17.70
N THR A 210 -22.61 23.63 18.91
CA THR A 210 -21.52 24.17 19.73
C THR A 210 -20.21 23.48 19.36
N VAL A 211 -19.26 24.25 18.84
CA VAL A 211 -17.91 23.82 18.45
C VAL A 211 -16.96 24.05 19.61
N ILE A 212 -16.21 23.02 20.02
CA ILE A 212 -15.22 23.09 21.09
C ILE A 212 -13.85 22.88 20.47
N ALA A 213 -13.07 23.95 20.32
CA ALA A 213 -11.72 23.91 19.77
C ALA A 213 -10.68 23.64 20.88
N LEU A 214 -9.74 22.75 20.58
CA LEU A 214 -8.59 22.38 21.40
C LEU A 214 -7.29 22.77 20.68
N ASP A 215 -6.27 23.08 21.46
CA ASP A 215 -4.89 23.30 21.08
C ASP A 215 -4.01 22.14 21.55
N ARG A 216 -2.97 21.88 20.76
CA ARG A 216 -1.89 20.96 21.10
C ARG A 216 -0.59 21.74 21.24
N GLU A 217 0.13 21.54 22.34
CA GLU A 217 1.50 22.04 22.46
C GLU A 217 2.47 21.01 21.88
N TYR A 218 3.22 21.37 20.83
CA TYR A 218 4.36 20.57 20.40
C TYR A 218 5.54 20.92 21.31
N THR A 219 6.10 19.94 22.01
CA THR A 219 7.40 20.11 22.67
C THR A 219 8.42 20.51 21.60
N PRO A 220 9.07 21.68 21.68
CA PRO A 220 10.02 22.09 20.65
C PRO A 220 11.23 21.15 20.67
N SER A 221 11.42 20.38 19.60
CA SER A 221 12.74 19.84 19.31
C SER A 221 13.61 21.01 18.86
N ILE A 222 14.37 21.58 19.80
CA ILE A 222 15.37 22.61 19.51
C ILE A 222 16.47 21.97 18.67
N HIS A 223 16.40 22.11 17.34
CA HIS A 223 17.58 21.97 16.51
C HIS A 223 18.51 23.15 16.81
N LYS A 224 19.80 22.88 17.08
CA LYS A 224 20.81 23.85 17.52
C LYS A 224 20.94 25.11 16.64
N ASP A 225 20.39 25.11 15.42
CA ASP A 225 20.50 26.19 14.46
C ASP A 225 19.30 27.16 14.43
N PHE A 226 18.27 26.95 15.24
CA PHE A 226 17.14 27.88 15.35
C PHE A 226 17.36 28.89 16.49
N ARG A 227 17.48 30.19 16.15
CA ARG A 227 17.49 31.28 17.15
C ARG A 227 16.16 31.28 17.92
N GLU A 228 16.18 31.62 19.21
CA GLU A 228 14.98 31.77 20.06
C GLU A 228 13.85 32.60 19.41
N SER A 229 14.18 33.56 18.54
CA SER A 229 13.21 34.38 17.80
C SER A 229 12.37 33.62 16.76
N PHE A 230 12.71 32.36 16.44
CA PHE A 230 11.97 31.48 15.54
C PHE A 230 11.23 30.35 16.27
N CYS A 231 11.27 30.31 17.61
CA CYS A 231 10.35 29.53 18.43
C CYS A 231 8.97 30.20 18.41
N LEU A 232 8.34 30.26 17.24
CA LEU A 232 6.91 30.52 17.19
C LEU A 232 6.24 29.22 17.62
N HIS A 233 5.69 29.23 18.84
CA HIS A 233 4.59 28.35 19.20
C HIS A 233 3.54 28.54 18.12
N TYR A 234 3.52 27.69 17.10
CA TYR A 234 2.33 27.57 16.30
C TYR A 234 1.32 26.89 17.21
N ARG A 235 0.46 27.69 17.87
CA ARG A 235 -0.87 27.25 18.32
C ARG A 235 -1.62 26.81 17.06
N CYS A 236 -1.25 25.65 16.53
CA CYS A 236 -1.91 25.00 15.41
C CYS A 236 -3.09 24.26 16.02
N GLY A 237 -4.20 24.99 16.19
CA GLY A 237 -5.49 24.42 16.57
C GLY A 237 -5.97 23.35 15.58
N GLY A 238 -5.49 22.13 15.72
CA GLY A 238 -6.38 20.97 15.70
C GLY A 238 -6.76 20.79 17.13
N ILE A 239 -8.03 20.79 17.52
CA ILE A 239 -9.03 19.72 17.27
C ILE A 239 -10.41 20.30 17.64
N ALA A 240 -11.51 20.00 16.92
CA ALA A 240 -12.81 20.60 17.28
C ALA A 240 -14.00 19.66 17.23
N PHE A 241 -14.30 18.90 18.27
CA PHE A 241 -15.58 18.19 18.29
C PHE A 241 -16.73 19.19 18.48
N GLY A 242 -17.93 18.82 18.04
CA GLY A 242 -19.09 19.68 18.14
C GLY A 242 -20.32 18.92 18.56
N VAL A 243 -21.15 19.58 19.35
CA VAL A 243 -22.36 19.02 19.94
C VAL A 243 -23.56 19.69 19.29
N SER A 244 -24.43 18.91 18.66
CA SER A 244 -25.70 19.38 18.13
C SER A 244 -26.79 19.21 19.18
N LYS A 245 -27.31 20.32 19.72
CA LYS A 245 -28.34 20.28 20.78
C LYS A 245 -29.68 19.73 20.30
N ASP A 246 -30.03 19.98 19.04
CA ASP A 246 -31.34 19.64 18.50
C ASP A 246 -31.39 18.22 17.92
N ARG A 247 -30.23 17.59 17.74
CA ARG A 247 -30.10 16.32 17.04
C ARG A 247 -29.54 15.19 17.91
N ASP A 248 -29.17 15.47 19.16
CA ASP A 248 -28.58 14.48 20.07
C ASP A 248 -27.35 13.76 19.49
N PHE A 249 -26.46 14.53 18.84
CA PHE A 249 -25.20 14.03 18.27
C PHE A 249 -23.96 14.77 18.76
N VAL A 250 -22.85 14.04 18.87
CA VAL A 250 -21.50 14.59 18.98
C VAL A 250 -20.70 14.21 17.74
N HIS A 251 -20.27 15.20 16.95
CA HIS A 251 -19.40 14.98 15.79
C HIS A 251 -17.95 15.26 16.19
N VAL A 252 -17.05 14.32 15.92
CA VAL A 252 -15.62 14.45 16.19
C VAL A 252 -14.86 14.58 14.87
N LYS A 253 -14.25 15.74 14.65
CA LYS A 253 -13.44 16.07 13.46
C LYS A 253 -11.95 15.76 13.64
N LEU A 254 -11.65 14.64 14.32
CA LEU A 254 -10.31 14.19 14.67
C LEU A 254 -10.01 12.78 14.14
N ALA A 255 -8.82 12.59 13.54
CA ALA A 255 -8.37 11.30 13.02
C ALA A 255 -7.80 10.28 14.03
N ASN A 256 -7.61 10.63 15.31
CA ASN A 256 -6.95 9.75 16.28
C ASN A 256 -7.95 9.05 17.19
N SER A 257 -7.91 7.71 17.17
CA SER A 257 -8.81 6.85 17.93
C SER A 257 -8.71 7.01 19.44
N GLU A 258 -7.50 7.14 20.00
CA GLU A 258 -7.31 7.26 21.45
C GLU A 258 -7.97 8.53 22.00
N LEU A 259 -7.80 9.66 21.32
CA LEU A 259 -8.50 10.91 21.68
C LEU A 259 -10.01 10.82 21.46
N ILE A 260 -10.47 10.15 20.40
CA ILE A 260 -11.91 9.89 20.21
C ILE A 260 -12.46 9.10 21.41
N ASP A 261 -11.78 8.03 21.83
CA ASP A 261 -12.13 7.21 22.98
C ASP A 261 -12.11 8.03 24.29
N GLY A 262 -11.11 8.92 24.45
CA GLY A 262 -10.99 9.83 25.57
C GLY A 262 -12.13 10.86 25.65
N ILE A 263 -12.50 11.47 24.52
CA ILE A 263 -13.65 12.38 24.42
C ILE A 263 -14.93 11.64 24.78
N GLN A 264 -15.14 10.45 24.22
CA GLN A 264 -16.31 9.62 24.50
C GLN A 264 -16.43 9.33 26.00
N THR A 265 -15.37 8.76 26.59
CA THR A 265 -15.34 8.35 28.00
C THR A 265 -15.59 9.53 28.93
N PHE A 266 -15.00 10.69 28.64
CA PHE A 266 -15.19 11.88 29.46
C PHE A 266 -16.64 12.36 29.43
N LEU A 267 -17.24 12.47 28.25
CA LEU A 267 -18.63 12.93 28.10
C LEU A 267 -19.63 11.93 28.70
N GLU A 268 -19.41 10.63 28.52
CA GLU A 268 -20.23 9.58 29.14
C GLU A 268 -20.18 9.68 30.68
N ASN A 269 -19.00 9.90 31.26
CA ASN A 269 -18.85 10.04 32.71
C ASN A 269 -19.46 11.36 33.24
N LEU A 270 -19.17 12.48 32.57
CA LEU A 270 -19.62 13.80 33.01
C LEU A 270 -21.15 13.92 33.01
N TYR A 271 -21.80 13.43 31.96
CA TYR A 271 -23.26 13.57 31.78
C TYR A 271 -24.03 12.29 32.10
N SER A 272 -23.34 11.21 32.49
CA SER A 272 -23.93 9.88 32.71
C SER A 272 -24.74 9.37 31.50
N VAL A 273 -24.34 9.77 30.29
CA VAL A 273 -24.95 9.36 29.01
C VAL A 273 -24.19 8.17 28.43
N LYS A 274 -24.79 7.48 27.47
CA LYS A 274 -24.10 6.50 26.63
C LYS A 274 -23.92 7.07 25.23
N LEU A 275 -22.67 7.20 24.80
CA LEU A 275 -22.33 7.64 23.46
C LEU A 275 -22.12 6.42 22.59
N THR A 276 -23.09 6.13 21.74
CA THR A 276 -22.96 5.02 20.79
C THR A 276 -22.35 5.55 19.51
N ARG A 277 -21.18 5.04 19.11
CA ARG A 277 -20.65 5.33 17.78
C ARG A 277 -21.70 4.90 16.77
N GLN A 278 -22.17 5.82 15.93
CA GLN A 278 -23.04 5.47 14.81
C GLN A 278 -22.34 4.43 13.90
N GLN A 279 -21.01 4.44 13.93
CA GLN A 279 -20.11 3.48 13.29
C GLN A 279 -20.12 2.06 13.90
N SER A 280 -20.84 1.78 14.98
CA SER A 280 -20.84 0.43 15.59
C SER A 280 -21.95 -0.47 15.06
N GLN A 281 -23.05 0.10 14.54
CA GLN A 281 -24.15 -0.68 13.98
C GLN A 281 -23.96 -0.91 12.48
N THR A 282 -23.66 -2.15 12.10
CA THR A 282 -23.61 -2.59 10.71
C THR A 282 -24.98 -2.49 10.04
N PHE A 283 -25.05 -1.82 8.91
CA PHE A 283 -26.23 -1.74 8.04
C PHE A 283 -26.24 -2.89 7.04
N SER A 284 -27.34 -3.62 6.99
CA SER A 284 -27.57 -4.76 6.08
C SER A 284 -28.87 -4.61 5.27
N GLY A 285 -29.49 -3.43 5.25
CA GLY A 285 -30.81 -3.20 4.65
C GLY A 285 -30.85 -2.98 3.13
N TYR A 286 -29.74 -3.15 2.41
CA TYR A 286 -29.66 -2.86 0.97
C TYR A 286 -29.95 -4.08 0.09
N GLU A 287 -30.44 -3.86 -1.12
CA GLU A 287 -30.57 -4.90 -2.14
C GLU A 287 -29.34 -4.94 -3.06
N ALA A 288 -28.71 -6.12 -3.16
CA ALA A 288 -27.39 -6.27 -3.78
C ALA A 288 -27.37 -5.87 -5.27
N GLU A 289 -28.35 -6.35 -6.06
CA GLU A 289 -28.39 -6.07 -7.49
C GLU A 289 -28.81 -4.64 -7.82
N GLU A 290 -29.66 -4.04 -6.98
CA GLU A 290 -30.03 -2.62 -7.10
C GLU A 290 -28.83 -1.73 -6.83
N LEU A 291 -28.10 -1.98 -5.73
CA LEU A 291 -26.89 -1.25 -5.37
C LEU A 291 -25.80 -1.37 -6.45
N LYS A 292 -25.51 -2.58 -6.93
CA LYS A 292 -24.56 -2.80 -8.04
C LYS A 292 -24.96 -2.03 -9.28
N THR A 293 -26.24 -2.06 -9.62
CA THR A 293 -26.76 -1.40 -10.82
C THR A 293 -26.67 0.11 -10.67
N ALA A 294 -27.04 0.68 -9.52
CA ALA A 294 -26.93 2.10 -9.23
C ALA A 294 -25.47 2.58 -9.28
N LEU A 295 -24.54 1.91 -8.58
CA LEU A 295 -23.12 2.29 -8.57
C LEU A 295 -22.45 2.20 -9.95
N LEU A 296 -23.00 1.42 -10.88
CA LEU A 296 -22.55 1.29 -12.27
C LEU A 296 -23.39 2.10 -13.27
N GLY A 297 -24.03 3.19 -12.81
CA GLY A 297 -24.72 4.15 -13.68
C GLY A 297 -26.22 3.90 -13.90
N GLY A 298 -26.79 2.86 -13.29
CA GLY A 298 -28.20 2.49 -13.43
C GLY A 298 -29.20 3.38 -12.68
N TYR A 299 -28.76 4.48 -12.05
CA TYR A 299 -29.63 5.46 -11.43
C TYR A 299 -30.31 6.38 -12.47
N SER A 300 -31.35 7.11 -12.04
CA SER A 300 -32.11 8.02 -12.91
C SER A 300 -31.24 9.16 -13.45
N SER A 301 -31.38 9.49 -14.74
CA SER A 301 -30.73 10.67 -15.33
C SER A 301 -31.22 11.98 -14.71
N ASN A 302 -32.40 11.98 -14.09
CA ASN A 302 -32.99 13.14 -13.42
C ASN A 302 -32.68 13.18 -11.92
N SER A 303 -31.84 12.27 -11.42
CA SER A 303 -31.36 12.30 -10.03
C SER A 303 -30.63 13.62 -9.76
N LYS A 304 -30.90 14.26 -8.62
CA LYS A 304 -30.12 15.43 -8.18
C LYS A 304 -28.67 15.07 -7.89
N LEU A 305 -28.45 13.84 -7.45
CA LEU A 305 -27.16 13.26 -7.17
C LEU A 305 -26.61 12.57 -8.43
N GLN A 306 -25.44 13.00 -8.90
CA GLN A 306 -24.77 12.43 -10.08
C GLN A 306 -23.37 11.95 -9.72
N ILE A 307 -22.95 10.78 -10.20
CA ILE A 307 -21.55 10.36 -10.12
C ILE A 307 -20.77 11.09 -11.20
N VAL A 308 -19.77 11.87 -10.81
CA VAL A 308 -18.90 12.66 -11.72
C VAL A 308 -17.50 12.05 -11.87
N ALA A 309 -17.08 11.25 -10.89
CA ALA A 309 -15.89 10.41 -11.02
C ALA A 309 -15.98 9.16 -10.12
N THR A 310 -15.21 8.13 -10.46
CA THR A 310 -15.04 6.93 -9.64
C THR A 310 -13.72 6.25 -9.95
N SER A 311 -13.15 5.55 -8.97
CA SER A 311 -11.98 4.69 -9.13
C SER A 311 -12.31 3.26 -8.72
N PHE A 312 -11.99 2.31 -9.61
CA PHE A 312 -12.13 0.89 -9.36
C PHE A 312 -10.77 0.26 -9.08
N ARG A 313 -10.67 -0.50 -7.98
CA ARG A 313 -9.50 -1.29 -7.61
C ARG A 313 -9.34 -2.52 -8.52
N ARG A 314 -10.46 -3.14 -8.91
CA ARG A 314 -10.49 -4.41 -9.65
C ARG A 314 -11.21 -4.23 -10.99
N THR A 315 -10.54 -4.60 -12.09
CA THR A 315 -11.07 -4.55 -13.46
C THR A 315 -10.66 -5.76 -14.28
N ALA A 316 -11.37 -6.01 -15.38
CA ALA A 316 -11.06 -7.05 -16.35
C ALA A 316 -10.03 -6.61 -17.42
N LEU A 317 -9.41 -5.43 -17.27
CA LEU A 317 -8.37 -4.97 -18.20
C LEU A 317 -7.16 -5.91 -18.19
N ALA A 318 -6.50 -6.07 -19.35
CA ALA A 318 -5.35 -6.98 -19.49
C ALA A 318 -4.17 -6.61 -18.57
N SER A 319 -3.94 -5.30 -18.34
CA SER A 319 -2.97 -4.80 -17.37
C SER A 319 -3.40 -5.00 -15.92
N ARG A 320 -4.70 -5.29 -15.68
CA ARG A 320 -5.35 -5.41 -14.37
C ARG A 320 -5.01 -4.26 -13.43
N ALA A 321 -4.89 -3.06 -13.99
CA ALA A 321 -4.65 -1.81 -13.26
C ALA A 321 -5.98 -1.27 -12.70
N ALA A 322 -5.86 -0.43 -11.66
CA ALA A 322 -6.99 0.38 -11.21
C ALA A 322 -7.48 1.27 -12.36
N LEU A 323 -8.80 1.45 -12.45
CA LEU A 323 -9.43 2.26 -13.50
C LEU A 323 -10.11 3.46 -12.87
N CYS A 324 -9.66 4.65 -13.25
CA CYS A 324 -10.31 5.90 -12.90
C CYS A 324 -11.16 6.38 -14.07
N VAL A 325 -12.40 6.78 -13.79
CA VAL A 325 -13.34 7.38 -14.74
C VAL A 325 -13.72 8.74 -14.19
N SER A 326 -13.57 9.79 -14.99
CA SER A 326 -13.88 11.17 -14.58
C SER A 326 -14.49 11.95 -15.73
N GLY A 327 -15.48 12.79 -15.43
CA GLY A 327 -16.09 13.71 -16.40
C GLY A 327 -15.08 14.73 -16.95
N VAL A 328 -15.37 15.27 -18.14
CA VAL A 328 -14.54 16.31 -18.77
C VAL A 328 -14.55 17.60 -17.94
N GLU A 329 -15.71 17.96 -17.40
CA GLU A 329 -15.88 19.05 -16.44
C GLU A 329 -16.11 18.47 -15.05
N GLN A 330 -15.80 19.25 -14.00
CA GLN A 330 -15.89 18.79 -12.61
C GLN A 330 -17.30 18.32 -12.21
N THR A 331 -18.34 18.84 -12.85
CA THR A 331 -19.75 18.50 -12.57
C THR A 331 -20.36 17.54 -13.60
N SER A 332 -19.62 17.16 -14.64
CA SER A 332 -20.12 16.28 -15.70
C SER A 332 -20.31 14.86 -15.19
N SER A 333 -21.51 14.31 -15.36
CA SER A 333 -21.85 12.94 -14.97
C SER A 333 -21.11 11.91 -15.84
N VAL A 334 -20.54 10.88 -15.22
CA VAL A 334 -19.91 9.72 -15.89
C VAL A 334 -20.87 8.53 -16.05
N ARG A 335 -22.17 8.74 -15.81
CA ARG A 335 -23.20 7.70 -15.82
C ARG A 335 -23.14 6.80 -17.06
N GLN A 336 -23.05 7.40 -18.26
CA GLN A 336 -23.05 6.63 -19.51
C GLN A 336 -21.74 5.84 -19.71
N ASP A 337 -20.62 6.36 -19.22
CA ASP A 337 -19.34 5.67 -19.25
C ASP A 337 -19.38 4.42 -18.36
N LEU A 338 -19.96 4.53 -17.17
CA LEU A 338 -20.12 3.39 -16.25
C LEU A 338 -21.01 2.29 -16.83
N ILE A 339 -22.12 2.66 -17.46
CA ILE A 339 -22.99 1.71 -18.17
C ILE A 339 -22.19 1.00 -19.27
N THR A 340 -21.45 1.75 -20.08
CA THR A 340 -20.64 1.21 -21.18
C THR A 340 -19.56 0.25 -20.68
N LEU A 341 -18.88 0.61 -19.58
CA LEU A 341 -17.84 -0.23 -18.98
C LEU A 341 -18.41 -1.54 -18.41
N LYS A 342 -19.60 -1.48 -17.79
CA LYS A 342 -20.33 -2.66 -17.29
C LYS A 342 -20.76 -3.56 -18.45
N GLU A 343 -21.36 -3.00 -19.50
CA GLU A 343 -21.82 -3.75 -20.68
C GLU A 343 -20.67 -4.43 -21.43
N LYS A 344 -19.49 -3.81 -21.46
CA LYS A 344 -18.26 -4.40 -22.01
C LYS A 344 -17.58 -5.40 -21.06
N GLY A 345 -18.11 -5.61 -19.86
CA GLY A 345 -17.52 -6.49 -18.84
C GLY A 345 -16.16 -6.00 -18.31
N ILE A 346 -15.83 -4.72 -18.48
CA ILE A 346 -14.55 -4.14 -18.02
C ILE A 346 -14.57 -3.96 -16.50
N VAL A 347 -15.71 -3.56 -15.95
CA VAL A 347 -15.94 -3.41 -14.51
C VAL A 347 -17.11 -4.29 -14.06
N SER A 348 -16.97 -4.89 -12.88
CA SER A 348 -18.02 -5.61 -12.15
C SER A 348 -17.93 -5.25 -10.68
N LEU A 349 -19.06 -5.35 -9.96
CA LEU A 349 -19.13 -5.17 -8.51
C LEU A 349 -19.44 -6.51 -7.85
N ASP A 350 -18.38 -7.22 -7.48
CA ASP A 350 -18.43 -8.48 -6.75
C ASP A 350 -18.31 -8.25 -5.23
N ALA A 351 -17.74 -7.11 -4.82
CA ALA A 351 -17.74 -6.60 -3.45
C ALA A 351 -17.68 -5.06 -3.46
N LEU A 352 -18.15 -4.38 -2.40
CA LEU A 352 -18.17 -2.90 -2.39
C LEU A 352 -16.76 -2.30 -2.41
N ASP A 353 -15.76 -3.03 -1.92
CA ASP A 353 -14.35 -2.64 -1.97
C ASP A 353 -13.74 -2.81 -3.38
N ASP A 354 -14.50 -3.21 -4.39
CA ASP A 354 -14.10 -3.02 -5.80
C ASP A 354 -13.96 -1.53 -6.15
N ILE A 355 -14.71 -0.67 -5.46
CA ILE A 355 -14.62 0.79 -5.58
C ILE A 355 -13.63 1.29 -4.54
N GLU A 356 -12.74 2.17 -4.97
CA GLU A 356 -11.83 2.90 -4.08
C GLU A 356 -12.48 4.18 -3.57
N TYR A 357 -13.08 4.96 -4.47
CA TYR A 357 -13.81 6.17 -4.13
C TYR A 357 -14.83 6.53 -5.21
N LEU A 358 -15.78 7.37 -4.82
CA LEU A 358 -16.72 8.08 -5.69
C LEU A 358 -16.52 9.58 -5.54
N GLN A 359 -16.72 10.34 -6.61
CA GLN A 359 -17.04 11.76 -6.53
C GLN A 359 -18.46 11.94 -7.03
N VAL A 360 -19.28 12.58 -6.22
CA VAL A 360 -20.68 12.86 -6.53
C VAL A 360 -20.92 14.36 -6.56
N SER A 361 -21.79 14.80 -7.45
CA SER A 361 -22.27 16.17 -7.54
C SER A 361 -23.72 16.23 -7.05
N LEU A 362 -23.99 17.16 -6.13
CA LEU A 362 -25.33 17.53 -5.69
C LEU A 362 -25.45 19.05 -5.75
N ASN A 363 -26.42 19.57 -6.51
CA ASN A 363 -26.63 21.02 -6.68
C ASN A 363 -25.32 21.76 -7.07
N GLU A 364 -24.58 21.23 -8.06
CA GLU A 364 -23.29 21.72 -8.57
C GLU A 364 -22.09 21.58 -7.63
N LYS A 365 -22.30 21.12 -6.40
CA LYS A 365 -21.22 20.89 -5.44
C LYS A 365 -20.71 19.47 -5.52
N VAL A 366 -19.41 19.34 -5.72
CA VAL A 366 -18.72 18.04 -5.84
C VAL A 366 -18.09 17.66 -4.51
N VAL A 367 -18.37 16.44 -4.07
CA VAL A 367 -17.87 15.87 -2.82
C VAL A 367 -17.30 14.48 -3.07
N ARG A 368 -16.27 14.13 -2.30
CA ARG A 368 -15.60 12.83 -2.38
C ARG A 368 -16.16 11.89 -1.32
N ILE A 369 -16.37 10.63 -1.70
CA ILE A 369 -16.80 9.56 -0.83
C ILE A 369 -15.78 8.42 -0.97
N ASP A 370 -15.01 8.17 0.07
CA ASP A 370 -14.00 7.10 0.09
C ASP A 370 -14.63 5.78 0.58
N VAL A 371 -14.27 4.66 -0.04
CA VAL A 371 -14.65 3.33 0.44
C VAL A 371 -13.55 2.81 1.36
N GLU A 372 -13.80 2.89 2.65
CA GLU A 372 -12.85 2.54 3.70
C GLU A 372 -13.11 1.12 4.22
N GLN A 373 -12.03 0.36 4.38
CA GLN A 373 -12.05 -0.96 5.02
C GLN A 373 -11.94 -0.78 6.53
N VAL A 374 -12.86 -1.38 7.30
CA VAL A 374 -12.86 -1.30 8.76
C VAL A 374 -12.47 -2.64 9.38
N SER A 375 -11.92 -2.61 10.59
CA SER A 375 -11.66 -3.81 11.38
C SER A 375 -12.92 -4.68 11.47
N GLY A 376 -12.76 -5.99 11.26
CA GLY A 376 -13.87 -6.93 11.16
C GLY A 376 -14.34 -7.25 9.74
N GLY A 377 -13.82 -6.56 8.73
CA GLY A 377 -14.15 -6.83 7.32
C GLY A 377 -15.40 -6.11 6.81
N ALA A 378 -16.09 -5.34 7.65
CA ALA A 378 -17.11 -4.39 7.21
C ALA A 378 -16.50 -3.23 6.39
N LEU A 379 -17.34 -2.58 5.60
CA LEU A 379 -16.95 -1.47 4.73
C LEU A 379 -17.68 -0.19 5.13
N ARG A 380 -17.11 0.97 4.83
CA ARG A 380 -17.72 2.27 5.10
C ARG A 380 -17.56 3.19 3.90
N PHE A 381 -18.64 3.84 3.50
CA PHE A 381 -18.60 4.92 2.52
C PHE A 381 -18.45 6.22 3.29
N SER A 382 -17.20 6.66 3.45
CA SER A 382 -16.82 7.83 4.24
C SER A 382 -16.93 9.08 3.40
N LEU A 383 -17.84 9.97 3.78
CA LEU A 383 -18.01 11.27 3.18
C LEU A 383 -16.90 12.23 3.61
N ASP A 384 -16.20 12.82 2.66
CA ASP A 384 -15.41 14.03 2.90
C ASP A 384 -16.35 15.25 2.90
N ASP A 385 -16.86 15.57 4.09
CA ASP A 385 -17.73 16.72 4.33
C ASP A 385 -16.94 18.03 4.51
N SER A 386 -15.66 18.05 4.16
CA SER A 386 -14.86 19.27 4.18
C SER A 386 -15.44 20.30 3.22
N ASN A 387 -15.51 21.55 3.70
CA ASN A 387 -16.15 22.70 3.06
C ASN A 387 -17.66 22.50 2.79
N CYS A 388 -18.33 21.54 3.44
CA CYS A 388 -19.78 21.37 3.36
C CYS A 388 -20.49 21.97 4.57
N SER A 389 -21.61 22.67 4.33
CA SER A 389 -22.51 23.08 5.42
C SER A 389 -23.26 21.86 5.95
N ALA A 390 -23.72 21.93 7.21
CA ALA A 390 -24.48 20.84 7.82
C ALA A 390 -25.72 20.46 7.00
N ASP A 391 -26.50 21.45 6.55
CA ASP A 391 -27.71 21.21 5.74
C ASP A 391 -27.41 20.50 4.42
N HIS A 392 -26.32 20.89 3.73
CA HIS A 392 -25.91 20.23 2.50
C HIS A 392 -25.43 18.80 2.76
N THR A 393 -24.71 18.57 3.86
CA THR A 393 -24.26 17.25 4.27
C THR A 393 -25.46 16.32 4.57
N ASP A 394 -26.51 16.83 5.21
CA ASP A 394 -27.73 16.04 5.46
C ASP A 394 -28.51 15.74 4.19
N GLU A 395 -28.69 16.74 3.31
CA GLU A 395 -29.33 16.56 2.00
C GLU A 395 -28.58 15.50 1.18
N LEU A 396 -27.24 15.59 1.16
CA LEU A 396 -26.39 14.62 0.49
C LEU A 396 -26.52 13.22 1.08
N LYS A 397 -26.51 13.07 2.41
CA LYS A 397 -26.71 11.77 3.07
C LYS A 397 -28.05 11.15 2.69
N GLY A 398 -29.12 11.95 2.67
CA GLY A 398 -30.46 11.53 2.27
C GLY A 398 -30.52 11.08 0.80
N GLU A 399 -30.11 11.95 -0.12
CA GLU A 399 -30.13 11.66 -1.57
C GLU A 399 -29.20 10.49 -1.92
N PHE A 400 -28.05 10.34 -1.24
CA PHE A 400 -27.17 9.18 -1.43
C PHE A 400 -27.84 7.87 -1.00
N GLN A 401 -28.53 7.87 0.15
CA GLN A 401 -29.26 6.70 0.61
C GLN A 401 -30.44 6.37 -0.31
N ASP A 402 -31.15 7.37 -0.82
CA ASP A 402 -32.27 7.16 -1.75
C ASP A 402 -31.81 6.61 -3.10
N VAL A 403 -30.66 7.05 -3.60
CA VAL A 403 -30.13 6.63 -4.91
C VAL A 403 -29.44 5.26 -4.85
N PHE A 404 -28.67 4.99 -3.79
CA PHE A 404 -27.84 3.78 -3.70
C PHE A 404 -28.37 2.73 -2.70
N GLY A 405 -29.35 3.07 -1.86
CA GLY A 405 -29.90 2.14 -0.85
C GLY A 405 -28.94 1.87 0.32
N ILE A 406 -27.83 2.59 0.42
CA ILE A 406 -26.84 2.45 1.50
C ILE A 406 -26.55 3.80 2.17
N PRO A 407 -26.34 3.84 3.50
CA PRO A 407 -26.01 5.07 4.21
C PRO A 407 -24.52 5.44 4.11
N LEU A 408 -24.22 6.74 4.14
CA LEU A 408 -22.85 7.25 4.33
C LEU A 408 -22.42 7.20 5.79
N ASN A 409 -21.11 7.15 6.04
CA ASN A 409 -20.45 7.17 7.35
C ASN A 409 -20.87 6.06 8.34
N ARG A 410 -21.56 5.01 7.86
CA ARG A 410 -21.96 3.85 8.64
C ARG A 410 -21.28 2.59 8.13
N LEU A 411 -21.07 1.61 9.01
CA LEU A 411 -20.60 0.29 8.60
C LEU A 411 -21.67 -0.39 7.75
N ILE A 412 -21.24 -0.99 6.65
CA ILE A 412 -22.08 -1.76 5.73
C ILE A 412 -21.61 -3.19 5.79
N ASP A 413 -22.57 -4.10 5.96
CA ASP A 413 -22.34 -5.54 5.88
C ASP A 413 -22.03 -5.90 4.42
N PRO A 414 -20.83 -6.37 4.08
CA PRO A 414 -20.50 -6.66 2.70
C PRO A 414 -21.15 -7.97 2.19
N GLN A 415 -21.68 -8.83 3.06
CA GLN A 415 -22.02 -10.23 2.73
C GLN A 415 -23.08 -10.41 1.65
N LYS A 416 -23.94 -9.42 1.39
CA LYS A 416 -24.96 -9.56 0.33
C LYS A 416 -24.37 -9.58 -1.08
N LEU A 417 -23.13 -9.14 -1.26
CA LEU A 417 -22.43 -9.26 -2.54
C LEU A 417 -21.66 -10.58 -2.62
N ALA A 418 -21.55 -11.11 -3.84
CA ALA A 418 -21.02 -12.45 -4.11
C ALA A 418 -19.63 -12.73 -3.50
N MET A 419 -18.77 -11.72 -3.40
CA MET A 419 -17.42 -11.83 -2.82
C MET A 419 -17.24 -10.93 -1.59
N GLY A 420 -18.32 -10.39 -1.03
CA GLY A 420 -18.24 -9.46 0.10
C GLY A 420 -17.76 -10.10 1.40
N HIS A 421 -17.94 -11.41 1.57
CA HIS A 421 -17.44 -12.16 2.73
C HIS A 421 -15.93 -12.41 2.70
N VAL A 422 -15.21 -12.16 1.60
CA VAL A 422 -13.76 -12.40 1.53
C VAL A 422 -13.02 -11.65 2.63
N ARG A 423 -13.40 -10.39 2.90
CA ARG A 423 -12.78 -9.55 3.93
C ARG A 423 -13.09 -10.03 5.33
N ILE A 424 -14.31 -10.51 5.55
CA ILE A 424 -14.72 -11.13 6.81
C ILE A 424 -13.88 -12.38 7.05
N ILE A 425 -13.73 -13.26 6.04
CA ILE A 425 -12.87 -14.43 6.14
C ILE A 425 -11.42 -14.03 6.41
N THR A 426 -10.87 -13.03 5.72
CA THR A 426 -9.52 -12.50 6.00
C THR A 426 -9.36 -12.07 7.45
N TYR A 427 -10.34 -11.34 8.00
CA TYR A 427 -10.31 -10.93 9.39
C TYR A 427 -10.38 -12.14 10.33
N LEU A 428 -11.34 -13.06 10.12
CA LEU A 428 -11.56 -14.22 10.98
C LEU A 428 -10.39 -15.20 10.99
N LEU A 429 -9.69 -15.38 9.86
CA LEU A 429 -8.48 -16.22 9.80
C LEU A 429 -7.30 -15.64 10.60
N ASN A 430 -7.33 -14.34 10.92
CA ASN A 430 -6.33 -13.62 11.70
C ASN A 430 -6.84 -13.22 13.10
N MET A 431 -8.10 -13.54 13.43
CA MET A 431 -8.71 -13.24 14.72
C MET A 431 -8.13 -14.18 15.78
N ARG A 432 -7.85 -13.63 16.97
CA ARG A 432 -7.28 -14.41 18.08
C ARG A 432 -8.34 -14.93 19.04
N PHE A 433 -9.36 -14.14 19.36
CA PHE A 433 -10.32 -14.48 20.40
C PHE A 433 -11.76 -14.43 19.91
N GLU A 434 -12.59 -15.41 20.29
CA GLU A 434 -14.01 -15.47 19.88
C GLU A 434 -14.84 -14.29 20.43
N ASN A 435 -14.43 -13.69 21.56
CA ASN A 435 -15.14 -12.53 22.11
C ASN A 435 -14.98 -11.24 21.27
N GLU A 436 -14.10 -11.24 20.27
CA GLU A 436 -13.99 -10.17 19.26
C GLU A 436 -14.99 -10.35 18.11
N LEU A 437 -15.69 -11.49 18.06
CA LEU A 437 -16.65 -11.82 17.00
C LEU A 437 -17.86 -10.89 17.03
N LEU A 438 -18.08 -10.20 15.92
CA LEU A 438 -19.24 -9.35 15.71
C LEU A 438 -20.42 -10.16 15.18
N ALA A 439 -21.64 -9.70 15.44
CA ALA A 439 -22.86 -10.44 15.10
C ALA A 439 -22.95 -10.83 13.61
N TYR A 440 -22.61 -9.92 12.70
CA TYR A 440 -22.64 -10.16 11.25
C TYR A 440 -21.55 -11.15 10.77
N GLN A 441 -20.52 -11.42 11.58
CA GLN A 441 -19.43 -12.33 11.21
C GLN A 441 -19.75 -13.80 11.55
N ARG A 442 -20.80 -14.03 12.34
CA ARG A 442 -21.09 -15.34 12.96
C ARG A 442 -21.27 -16.45 11.92
N GLU A 443 -22.00 -16.18 10.85
CA GLU A 443 -22.21 -17.17 9.78
C GLU A 443 -20.88 -17.66 9.17
N GLN A 444 -19.98 -16.73 8.83
CA GLN A 444 -18.70 -17.08 8.24
C GLN A 444 -17.76 -17.73 9.27
N PHE A 445 -17.82 -17.32 10.53
CA PHE A 445 -17.07 -17.96 11.61
C PHE A 445 -17.50 -19.42 11.82
N ASP A 446 -18.82 -19.68 11.84
CA ASP A 446 -19.38 -21.02 11.96
C ASP A 446 -19.00 -21.87 10.74
N TYR A 447 -19.03 -21.29 9.53
CA TYR A 447 -18.54 -21.94 8.31
C TYR A 447 -17.06 -22.34 8.42
N LEU A 448 -16.20 -21.43 8.86
CA LEU A 448 -14.76 -21.69 8.99
C LEU A 448 -14.45 -22.77 10.03
N THR A 449 -15.16 -22.76 11.16
CA THR A 449 -15.04 -23.78 12.21
C THR A 449 -15.54 -25.14 11.72
N LYS A 450 -16.73 -25.19 11.12
CA LYS A 450 -17.35 -26.42 10.59
C LYS A 450 -16.48 -27.12 9.55
N HIS A 451 -15.79 -26.36 8.70
CA HIS A 451 -14.94 -26.90 7.63
C HIS A 451 -13.46 -27.10 8.06
N GLY A 452 -13.16 -26.85 9.33
CA GLY A 452 -11.85 -27.08 9.94
C GLY A 452 -10.77 -26.07 9.54
N TYR A 453 -11.16 -24.89 9.06
CA TYR A 453 -10.22 -23.78 8.81
C TYR A 453 -9.83 -23.06 10.11
N LEU A 454 -10.74 -23.04 11.09
CA LEU A 454 -10.49 -22.57 12.44
C LEU A 454 -10.76 -23.68 13.45
N SER A 455 -9.97 -23.72 14.51
CA SER A 455 -10.21 -24.54 15.70
C SER A 455 -10.28 -23.65 16.93
N LEU A 456 -11.18 -23.95 17.86
CA LEU A 456 -11.36 -23.20 19.10
C LEU A 456 -10.83 -24.01 20.28
N GLU A 457 -9.96 -23.38 21.06
CA GLU A 457 -9.45 -23.92 22.32
C GLU A 457 -9.95 -23.05 23.48
N THR A 458 -10.49 -23.68 24.52
CA THR A 458 -10.94 -22.96 25.72
C THR A 458 -9.77 -22.83 26.69
N LEU A 459 -9.41 -21.60 27.03
CA LEU A 459 -8.28 -21.27 27.89
C LEU A 459 -8.73 -20.40 29.06
N THR A 460 -7.95 -20.43 30.14
CA THR A 460 -8.09 -19.57 31.32
C THR A 460 -6.96 -18.55 31.35
N GLY A 461 -7.26 -17.30 31.71
CA GLY A 461 -6.24 -16.27 31.85
C GLY A 461 -6.77 -15.03 32.56
N ASN A 462 -5.91 -14.06 32.81
CA ASN A 462 -6.27 -12.85 33.55
C ASN A 462 -6.62 -11.72 32.57
N ALA A 463 -7.69 -10.97 32.81
CA ALA A 463 -8.10 -9.83 31.99
C ALA A 463 -8.50 -8.63 32.84
N CYS A 464 -8.41 -7.43 32.26
CA CYS A 464 -8.86 -6.22 32.95
C CYS A 464 -10.39 -6.09 32.87
N SER A 465 -11.04 -5.87 34.00
CA SER A 465 -12.49 -5.62 34.10
C SER A 465 -12.87 -4.14 33.95
N SER A 466 -11.91 -3.26 33.68
CA SER A 466 -12.15 -1.83 33.52
C SER A 466 -12.48 -1.47 32.07
N SER A 467 -13.65 -0.86 31.84
CA SER A 467 -14.09 -0.41 30.51
C SER A 467 -13.21 0.69 29.90
N ILE A 468 -12.44 1.42 30.72
CA ILE A 468 -11.51 2.47 30.29
C ILE A 468 -10.21 1.92 29.69
N CYS A 469 -9.97 0.62 29.83
CA CYS A 469 -8.71 -0.01 29.43
C CYS A 469 -8.87 -0.65 28.03
N LEU A 470 -7.96 -0.35 27.09
CA LEU A 470 -7.96 -0.88 25.70
C LEU A 470 -7.95 -2.42 25.61
N GLY A 471 -7.55 -3.07 26.71
CA GLY A 471 -7.59 -4.52 26.92
C GLY A 471 -8.79 -5.00 27.74
N TYR A 472 -9.89 -4.25 27.80
CA TYR A 472 -11.10 -4.66 28.52
C TYR A 472 -11.53 -6.06 28.08
N ARG A 473 -11.55 -7.02 29.02
CA ARG A 473 -11.82 -8.45 28.80
C ARG A 473 -10.91 -9.15 27.77
N ARG A 474 -9.78 -8.55 27.38
CA ARG A 474 -8.74 -9.24 26.63
C ARG A 474 -7.80 -9.95 27.60
N PRO A 475 -7.55 -11.25 27.42
CA PRO A 475 -6.63 -11.98 28.28
C PRO A 475 -5.19 -11.48 28.07
N VAL A 476 -4.48 -11.31 29.18
CA VAL A 476 -3.07 -10.95 29.21
C VAL A 476 -2.26 -12.23 29.08
N SER A 477 -1.34 -12.28 28.12
CA SER A 477 -0.50 -13.46 27.86
C SER A 477 0.50 -13.75 28.98
N ASP A 478 0.82 -12.75 29.79
CA ASP A 478 1.72 -12.87 30.93
C ASP A 478 0.91 -13.13 32.21
N THR A 479 0.97 -14.37 32.69
CA THR A 479 0.30 -14.80 33.93
C THR A 479 0.90 -14.19 35.20
N ALA A 480 2.08 -13.57 35.13
CA ALA A 480 2.72 -12.92 36.28
C ALA A 480 2.14 -11.52 36.56
N LEU A 481 1.47 -10.91 35.58
CA LEU A 481 0.80 -9.63 35.74
C LEU A 481 -0.42 -9.78 36.65
N LYS A 482 -0.43 -9.06 37.77
CA LYS A 482 -1.53 -9.05 38.76
C LYS A 482 -2.44 -7.83 38.64
N ALA A 483 -1.98 -6.77 37.97
CA ALA A 483 -2.70 -5.52 37.76
C ALA A 483 -2.57 -5.06 36.31
N CYS A 484 -3.56 -4.33 35.81
CA CYS A 484 -3.57 -3.78 34.46
C CYS A 484 -2.53 -2.66 34.32
N THR A 485 -1.68 -2.72 33.30
CA THR A 485 -0.64 -1.71 33.04
C THR A 485 -1.18 -0.33 32.64
N VAL A 486 -2.47 -0.22 32.33
CA VAL A 486 -3.12 1.02 31.87
C VAL A 486 -3.92 1.70 32.97
N CYS A 487 -4.63 0.93 33.80
CA CYS A 487 -5.53 1.47 34.83
C CYS A 487 -5.22 1.00 36.25
N ASP A 488 -4.12 0.26 36.46
CA ASP A 488 -3.63 -0.28 37.75
C ASP A 488 -4.62 -1.15 38.54
N ARG A 489 -5.79 -1.45 37.97
CA ARG A 489 -6.79 -2.32 38.61
C ARG A 489 -6.32 -3.78 38.59
N PRO A 490 -6.66 -4.59 39.62
CA PRO A 490 -6.40 -6.02 39.62
C PRO A 490 -6.97 -6.69 38.36
N LEU A 491 -6.20 -7.61 37.79
CA LEU A 491 -6.71 -8.45 36.71
C LEU A 491 -7.57 -9.57 37.30
N GLU A 492 -8.68 -9.87 36.63
CA GLU A 492 -9.62 -10.93 37.03
C GLU A 492 -9.41 -12.16 36.16
N GLU A 493 -9.47 -13.33 36.77
CA GLU A 493 -9.46 -14.59 36.04
C GLU A 493 -10.72 -14.70 35.17
N THR A 494 -10.53 -15.02 33.90
CA THR A 494 -11.59 -15.17 32.91
C THR A 494 -11.34 -16.38 32.04
N THR A 495 -12.42 -17.00 31.58
CA THR A 495 -12.37 -18.05 30.56
C THR A 495 -12.64 -17.43 29.20
N TYR A 496 -11.81 -17.77 28.21
CA TYR A 496 -11.95 -17.29 26.84
C TYR A 496 -11.68 -18.43 25.86
N LYS A 497 -12.08 -18.23 24.61
CA LYS A 497 -11.82 -19.16 23.52
C LYS A 497 -10.85 -18.53 22.53
N GLU A 498 -9.70 -19.17 22.34
CA GLU A 498 -8.70 -18.77 21.36
C GLU A 498 -8.97 -19.49 20.04
N ALA A 499 -9.03 -18.73 18.96
CA ALA A 499 -9.21 -19.24 17.61
C ALA A 499 -7.83 -19.44 16.97
N THR A 500 -7.55 -20.66 16.52
CA THR A 500 -6.32 -21.00 15.81
C THR A 500 -6.64 -21.42 14.38
N ARG A 501 -5.91 -20.85 13.41
CA ARG A 501 -6.02 -21.20 11.99
C ARG A 501 -5.35 -22.53 11.69
N SER A 502 -6.03 -23.39 10.93
CA SER A 502 -5.49 -24.67 10.47
C SER A 502 -4.71 -24.53 9.14
N ASN A 503 -3.38 -24.40 9.24
CA ASN A 503 -2.50 -24.33 8.07
C ASN A 503 -2.60 -25.58 7.17
N SER A 504 -2.77 -26.76 7.76
CA SER A 504 -2.90 -28.02 7.01
C SER A 504 -4.18 -28.06 6.18
N ARG A 505 -5.31 -27.54 6.71
CA ARG A 505 -6.56 -27.44 5.95
C ARG A 505 -6.46 -26.43 4.81
N VAL A 506 -5.79 -25.30 5.03
CA VAL A 506 -5.52 -24.29 4.00
C VAL A 506 -4.70 -24.88 2.85
N ILE A 507 -3.60 -25.58 3.16
CA ILE A 507 -2.76 -26.24 2.14
C ILE A 507 -3.55 -27.30 1.38
N LYS A 508 -4.42 -28.06 2.08
CA LYS A 508 -5.30 -29.03 1.44
C LYS A 508 -6.27 -28.37 0.45
N LEU A 509 -6.88 -27.23 0.81
CA LEU A 509 -7.74 -26.47 -0.11
C LEU A 509 -6.94 -25.98 -1.34
N ALA A 510 -5.76 -25.39 -1.12
CA ALA A 510 -4.93 -24.94 -2.23
C ALA A 510 -4.57 -26.08 -3.18
N LYS A 511 -4.25 -27.26 -2.64
CA LYS A 511 -4.02 -28.48 -3.43
C LYS A 511 -5.25 -28.87 -4.27
N GLU A 512 -6.45 -28.82 -3.69
CA GLU A 512 -7.70 -29.14 -4.40
C GLU A 512 -7.95 -28.16 -5.56
N VAL A 513 -7.86 -26.85 -5.30
CA VAL A 513 -8.07 -25.80 -6.32
C VAL A 513 -7.02 -25.85 -7.43
N LEU A 514 -5.75 -26.02 -7.08
CA LEU A 514 -4.65 -26.05 -8.06
C LEU A 514 -4.69 -27.32 -8.90
N LYS A 515 -5.12 -28.45 -8.33
CA LYS A 515 -5.34 -29.68 -9.07
C LYS A 515 -6.41 -29.52 -10.14
N GLU A 516 -7.53 -28.86 -9.79
CA GLU A 516 -8.56 -28.49 -10.77
C GLU A 516 -8.04 -27.51 -11.84
N ALA A 517 -7.06 -26.67 -11.50
CA ALA A 517 -6.36 -25.80 -12.46
C ALA A 517 -5.34 -26.54 -13.35
N GLY A 518 -5.13 -27.85 -13.16
CA GLY A 518 -4.21 -28.68 -13.95
C GLY A 518 -2.86 -29.00 -13.28
N TRP A 519 -2.70 -28.68 -12.00
CA TRP A 519 -1.42 -28.70 -11.29
C TRP A 519 -1.46 -29.51 -10.00
N ASP A 520 -0.58 -30.50 -9.87
CA ASP A 520 -0.47 -31.30 -8.65
C ASP A 520 0.55 -30.69 -7.67
N LEU A 521 0.11 -30.51 -6.42
CA LEU A 521 0.96 -30.07 -5.31
C LEU A 521 1.76 -31.26 -4.76
N GLY A 522 3.08 -31.21 -4.95
CA GLY A 522 4.04 -32.18 -4.44
C GLY A 522 4.31 -32.06 -2.94
N ALA A 523 5.21 -32.90 -2.43
CA ALA A 523 5.63 -32.87 -1.03
C ALA A 523 6.49 -31.63 -0.72
N GLU A 524 6.39 -31.14 0.52
CA GLU A 524 7.19 -30.02 1.02
C GLU A 524 8.69 -30.28 0.87
N ARG A 525 9.42 -29.22 0.49
CA ARG A 525 10.86 -29.20 0.30
C ARG A 525 11.45 -27.92 0.88
N THR A 526 12.76 -27.89 1.02
CA THR A 526 13.49 -26.72 1.49
C THR A 526 14.42 -26.18 0.41
N PHE A 527 14.50 -24.86 0.29
CA PHE A 527 15.51 -24.16 -0.49
C PHE A 527 16.19 -23.14 0.43
N GLU A 528 17.47 -23.37 0.72
CA GLU A 528 18.28 -22.50 1.59
C GLU A 528 17.57 -22.14 2.93
N GLY A 529 16.92 -23.14 3.54
CA GLY A 529 16.20 -23.00 4.81
C GLY A 529 14.78 -22.45 4.70
N LYS A 530 14.23 -22.28 3.49
CA LYS A 530 12.85 -21.86 3.26
C LYS A 530 12.01 -23.02 2.71
N GLU A 531 10.91 -23.32 3.38
CA GLU A 531 9.94 -24.33 2.96
C GLU A 531 9.13 -23.88 1.74
N TYR A 532 8.93 -24.80 0.80
CA TYR A 532 8.09 -24.61 -0.39
C TYR A 532 7.47 -25.94 -0.82
N TYR A 533 6.39 -25.85 -1.61
CA TYR A 533 5.72 -26.98 -2.24
C TYR A 533 5.88 -26.86 -3.76
N PRO A 534 6.44 -27.87 -4.45
CA PRO A 534 6.52 -27.84 -5.91
C PRO A 534 5.15 -28.15 -6.52
N LEU A 535 4.70 -27.30 -7.44
CA LEU A 535 3.56 -27.52 -8.32
C LEU A 535 4.05 -28.10 -9.65
N ILE A 536 3.53 -29.26 -10.01
CA ILE A 536 3.93 -30.02 -11.20
C ILE A 536 2.72 -30.10 -12.13
N GLU A 537 2.94 -29.87 -13.42
CA GLU A 537 1.89 -29.95 -14.42
C GLU A 537 1.44 -31.40 -14.62
N ASN A 538 0.14 -31.66 -14.64
CA ASN A 538 -0.39 -33.03 -14.75
C ASN A 538 -0.08 -33.68 -16.11
N SER A 539 0.12 -32.88 -17.17
CA SER A 539 0.37 -33.31 -18.55
C SER A 539 1.86 -33.49 -18.88
N HIS A 540 2.76 -32.79 -18.18
CA HIS A 540 4.19 -32.79 -18.49
C HIS A 540 5.04 -32.86 -17.21
N ALA A 541 5.41 -34.09 -16.82
CA ALA A 541 6.28 -34.32 -15.65
C ALA A 541 7.68 -33.69 -15.78
N ALA A 542 8.07 -33.23 -16.97
CA ALA A 542 9.37 -32.63 -17.28
C ALA A 542 9.43 -31.10 -17.15
N SER A 543 8.31 -30.40 -16.90
CA SER A 543 8.31 -28.94 -16.75
C SER A 543 8.99 -28.49 -15.44
N ASP A 544 9.72 -27.36 -15.46
CA ASP A 544 10.23 -26.72 -14.25
C ASP A 544 9.06 -26.39 -13.30
N PRO A 545 9.07 -26.88 -12.03
CA PRO A 545 7.94 -26.75 -11.15
C PRO A 545 7.75 -25.30 -10.69
N VAL A 546 6.50 -24.87 -10.53
CA VAL A 546 6.19 -23.60 -9.85
C VAL A 546 6.28 -23.82 -8.35
N TRP A 547 6.99 -22.95 -7.63
CA TRP A 547 7.13 -23.06 -6.18
C TRP A 547 6.00 -22.34 -5.48
N LEU A 548 5.28 -23.05 -4.62
CA LEU A 548 4.23 -22.50 -3.78
C LEU A 548 4.74 -22.34 -2.35
N LEU A 549 4.62 -21.13 -1.81
CA LEU A 549 4.99 -20.79 -0.43
C LEU A 549 3.73 -20.40 0.33
N HIS A 550 3.56 -20.93 1.53
CA HIS A 550 2.51 -20.48 2.44
C HIS A 550 3.11 -19.48 3.44
N ARG A 551 2.93 -18.18 3.19
CA ARG A 551 3.44 -17.10 4.04
C ARG A 551 2.54 -15.86 3.95
N GLU A 552 2.30 -15.22 5.09
CA GLU A 552 1.54 -13.95 5.12
C GLU A 552 2.29 -12.80 4.47
N SER A 553 3.61 -12.79 4.58
CA SER A 553 4.50 -11.82 3.95
C SER A 553 5.81 -12.49 3.53
N LEU A 554 6.42 -11.94 2.47
CA LEU A 554 7.75 -12.31 2.02
C LEU A 554 8.68 -11.12 2.29
N PRO A 555 9.44 -11.11 3.40
CA PRO A 555 10.40 -10.05 3.68
C PRO A 555 11.37 -9.88 2.52
N GLU A 556 11.88 -8.66 2.28
CA GLU A 556 12.72 -8.36 1.12
C GLU A 556 13.93 -9.30 1.00
N ALA A 557 14.58 -9.64 2.12
CA ALA A 557 15.67 -10.62 2.14
C ALA A 557 15.24 -12.01 1.62
N ALA A 558 14.05 -12.49 2.01
CA ALA A 558 13.50 -13.75 1.53
C ALA A 558 13.05 -13.65 0.06
N LYS A 559 12.58 -12.47 -0.36
CA LYS A 559 12.24 -12.19 -1.76
C LYS A 559 13.48 -12.25 -2.65
N THR A 560 14.54 -11.52 -2.31
CA THR A 560 15.82 -11.59 -3.02
C THR A 560 16.36 -13.01 -3.06
N GLN A 561 16.30 -13.74 -1.94
CA GLN A 561 16.69 -15.15 -1.88
C GLN A 561 15.90 -16.02 -2.86
N MET A 562 14.59 -15.84 -2.95
CA MET A 562 13.72 -16.59 -3.87
C MET A 562 13.90 -16.17 -5.32
N GLU A 563 14.20 -14.90 -5.61
CA GLU A 563 14.53 -14.45 -6.97
C GLU A 563 15.79 -15.15 -7.51
N ARG A 564 16.75 -15.50 -6.63
CA ARG A 564 17.91 -16.33 -7.01
C ARG A 564 17.58 -17.78 -7.32
N SER A 565 16.40 -18.29 -6.97
CA SER A 565 16.05 -19.67 -7.31
C SER A 565 15.88 -19.87 -8.83
N SER A 566 15.66 -18.79 -9.59
CA SER A 566 15.19 -18.77 -10.98
C SER A 566 13.81 -19.42 -11.22
N GLN A 567 13.18 -19.95 -10.18
CA GLN A 567 11.90 -20.66 -10.25
C GLN A 567 10.73 -19.68 -10.24
N ALA A 568 9.61 -20.10 -10.85
CA ALA A 568 8.35 -19.38 -10.70
C ALA A 568 7.87 -19.49 -9.26
N LEU A 569 7.31 -18.40 -8.71
CA LEU A 569 6.90 -18.34 -7.32
C LEU A 569 5.42 -17.98 -7.20
N ILE A 570 4.68 -18.71 -6.36
CA ILE A 570 3.35 -18.37 -5.88
C ILE A 570 3.39 -18.28 -4.36
N VAL A 571 2.85 -17.18 -3.82
CA VAL A 571 2.68 -16.98 -2.38
C VAL A 571 1.19 -17.09 -2.03
N LEU A 572 0.85 -18.07 -1.20
CA LEU A 572 -0.45 -18.15 -0.54
C LEU A 572 -0.44 -17.24 0.68
N THR A 573 -1.35 -16.26 0.71
CA THR A 573 -1.45 -15.28 1.79
C THR A 573 -2.90 -15.07 2.20
N THR A 574 -3.15 -14.70 3.46
CA THR A 574 -4.49 -14.23 3.87
C THR A 574 -4.70 -12.77 3.52
N ARG A 575 -3.61 -12.03 3.25
CA ARG A 575 -3.68 -10.64 2.82
C ARG A 575 -4.35 -10.57 1.46
N THR A 576 -5.47 -9.87 1.45
CA THR A 576 -6.08 -9.35 0.24
C THR A 576 -5.59 -7.92 0.08
N ASP A 577 -4.40 -7.74 -0.47
CA ASP A 577 -4.13 -6.47 -1.15
C ASP A 577 -5.18 -6.31 -2.26
N ASP A 578 -5.25 -5.17 -2.96
CA ASP A 578 -6.35 -4.76 -3.87
C ASP A 578 -6.83 -5.82 -4.89
N ARG A 579 -6.14 -6.96 -5.05
CA ARG A 579 -6.45 -8.08 -5.94
C ARG A 579 -6.38 -9.44 -5.21
N TYR A 580 -7.29 -10.34 -5.56
CA TYR A 580 -7.35 -11.69 -4.95
C TYR A 580 -6.32 -12.69 -5.51
N VAL A 581 -6.03 -12.60 -6.82
CA VAL A 581 -5.10 -13.49 -7.53
C VAL A 581 -4.38 -12.67 -8.59
N TYR A 582 -3.07 -12.49 -8.49
CA TYR A 582 -2.29 -11.63 -9.39
C TYR A 582 -0.80 -11.97 -9.43
N VAL A 583 -0.09 -11.45 -10.42
CA VAL A 583 1.39 -11.43 -10.46
C VAL A 583 1.85 -9.99 -10.20
N ASP A 584 2.80 -9.81 -9.28
CA ASP A 584 3.36 -8.49 -8.96
C ASP A 584 4.42 -8.02 -9.99
N SER A 585 4.94 -6.82 -9.81
CA SER A 585 5.99 -6.24 -10.67
C SER A 585 7.33 -6.98 -10.59
N SER A 586 7.54 -7.84 -9.60
CA SER A 586 8.71 -8.69 -9.45
C SER A 586 8.53 -10.06 -10.09
N GLY A 587 7.36 -10.33 -10.69
CA GLY A 587 7.07 -11.62 -11.32
C GLY A 587 6.74 -12.72 -10.30
N ILE A 588 6.23 -12.35 -9.12
CA ILE A 588 5.76 -13.27 -8.09
C ILE A 588 4.24 -13.33 -8.13
N GLY A 589 3.68 -14.54 -8.21
CA GLY A 589 2.25 -14.77 -8.08
C GLY A 589 1.78 -14.69 -6.63
N TYR A 590 0.63 -14.09 -6.39
CA TYR A 590 -0.05 -14.06 -5.09
C TYR A 590 -1.45 -14.63 -5.24
N VAL A 591 -1.85 -15.44 -4.28
CA VAL A 591 -3.17 -16.04 -4.23
C VAL A 591 -3.73 -15.91 -2.82
N SER A 592 -4.88 -15.25 -2.71
CA SER A 592 -5.57 -15.07 -1.44
C SER A 592 -6.27 -16.35 -0.99
N ILE A 593 -5.91 -16.81 0.21
CA ILE A 593 -6.56 -17.94 0.89
C ILE A 593 -8.03 -17.61 1.17
N SER A 594 -8.31 -16.40 1.64
CA SER A 594 -9.68 -15.94 1.92
C SER A 594 -10.55 -15.96 0.68
N TYR A 595 -10.00 -15.57 -0.47
CA TYR A 595 -10.68 -15.66 -1.76
C TYR A 595 -10.96 -17.12 -2.15
N MET A 596 -9.98 -18.02 -2.01
CA MET A 596 -10.18 -19.44 -2.31
C MET A 596 -11.30 -20.05 -1.47
N ILE A 597 -11.34 -19.74 -0.16
CA ILE A 597 -12.36 -20.23 0.78
C ILE A 597 -13.73 -19.65 0.41
N ALA A 598 -13.81 -18.34 0.15
CA ALA A 598 -15.03 -17.66 -0.25
C ALA A 598 -15.61 -18.25 -1.54
N ALA A 599 -14.75 -18.48 -2.54
CA ALA A 599 -15.12 -19.05 -3.82
C ALA A 599 -15.62 -20.50 -3.72
N GLN A 600 -15.29 -21.26 -2.67
CA GLN A 600 -15.87 -22.61 -2.50
C GLN A 600 -17.36 -22.58 -2.15
N GLN A 601 -17.90 -21.45 -1.72
CA GLN A 601 -19.30 -21.32 -1.34
C GLN A 601 -20.23 -21.15 -2.56
N ASP A 602 -19.69 -20.85 -3.75
CA ASP A 602 -20.44 -20.67 -5.00
C ASP A 602 -19.76 -21.39 -6.18
N ALA A 603 -20.50 -22.20 -6.93
CA ALA A 603 -19.94 -23.02 -8.01
C ALA A 603 -19.35 -22.19 -9.16
N GLY A 604 -19.98 -21.06 -9.53
CA GLY A 604 -19.48 -20.18 -10.57
C GLY A 604 -18.18 -19.49 -10.16
N ARG A 605 -18.11 -19.01 -8.91
CA ARG A 605 -16.90 -18.40 -8.35
C ARG A 605 -15.78 -19.40 -8.13
N LYS A 606 -16.10 -20.65 -7.79
CA LYS A 606 -15.12 -21.74 -7.77
C LYS A 606 -14.44 -21.87 -9.13
N SER A 607 -15.20 -21.97 -10.22
CA SER A 607 -14.64 -22.06 -11.57
C SER A 607 -13.82 -20.82 -11.94
N GLU A 608 -14.28 -19.62 -11.57
CA GLU A 608 -13.53 -18.37 -11.78
C GLU A 608 -12.20 -18.35 -11.02
N CYS A 609 -12.19 -18.80 -9.76
CA CYS A 609 -10.99 -18.93 -8.93
C CYS A 609 -9.98 -19.89 -9.57
N VAL A 610 -10.42 -21.06 -10.03
CA VAL A 610 -9.60 -22.04 -10.75
C VAL A 610 -8.97 -21.41 -12.01
N ASN A 611 -9.77 -20.72 -12.83
CA ASN A 611 -9.31 -20.06 -14.05
C ASN A 611 -8.29 -18.95 -13.75
N LYS A 612 -8.51 -18.16 -12.69
CA LYS A 612 -7.55 -17.13 -12.25
C LYS A 612 -6.22 -17.72 -11.79
N CYS A 613 -6.26 -18.85 -11.07
CA CYS A 613 -5.04 -19.57 -10.65
C CYS A 613 -4.28 -20.11 -11.87
N LYS A 614 -5.00 -20.71 -12.83
CA LYS A 614 -4.43 -21.18 -14.10
C LYS A 614 -3.74 -20.04 -14.85
N ALA A 615 -4.42 -18.91 -15.03
CA ALA A 615 -3.87 -17.75 -15.74
C ALA A 615 -2.61 -17.18 -15.07
N VAL A 616 -2.55 -17.16 -13.72
CA VAL A 616 -1.33 -16.74 -13.00
C VAL A 616 -0.17 -17.69 -13.26
N ILE A 617 -0.41 -19.00 -13.24
CA ILE A 617 0.64 -19.99 -13.52
C ILE A 617 1.13 -19.87 -14.96
N GLU A 618 0.23 -19.77 -15.94
CA GLU A 618 0.60 -19.58 -17.36
C GLU A 618 1.41 -18.29 -17.56
N GLN A 619 1.00 -17.19 -16.92
CA GLN A 619 1.75 -15.93 -16.94
C GLN A 619 3.15 -16.12 -16.36
N LEU A 620 3.29 -16.80 -15.22
CA LEU A 620 4.58 -17.10 -14.63
C LEU A 620 5.43 -17.98 -15.56
N GLN A 621 4.88 -19.02 -16.18
CA GLN A 621 5.64 -19.87 -17.10
C GLN A 621 6.14 -19.09 -18.32
N SER A 622 5.30 -18.22 -18.89
CA SER A 622 5.65 -17.39 -20.04
C SER A 622 6.83 -16.44 -19.77
N SER A 623 7.05 -16.04 -18.51
CA SER A 623 8.15 -15.15 -18.11
C SER A 623 9.39 -15.89 -17.58
N SER A 624 9.50 -17.20 -17.81
CA SER A 624 10.61 -18.05 -17.32
C SER A 624 11.98 -17.58 -17.81
N VAL A 625 12.11 -17.25 -19.08
CA VAL A 625 13.38 -16.78 -19.68
C VAL A 625 13.87 -15.51 -18.99
N HIS A 626 12.98 -14.54 -18.76
CA HIS A 626 13.32 -13.29 -18.10
C HIS A 626 13.76 -13.51 -16.64
N ARG A 627 13.10 -14.44 -15.91
CA ARG A 627 13.50 -14.80 -14.54
C ARG A 627 14.89 -15.44 -14.49
N ILE A 628 15.17 -16.40 -15.38
CA ILE A 628 16.49 -17.05 -15.45
C ILE A 628 17.58 -16.01 -15.72
N GLU A 629 17.33 -15.08 -16.66
CA GLU A 629 18.27 -14.00 -16.95
C GLU A 629 18.48 -13.09 -15.74
N LYS A 630 17.41 -12.67 -15.05
CA LYS A 630 17.50 -11.83 -13.85
C LYS A 630 18.29 -12.53 -12.74
N ALA A 631 18.00 -13.81 -12.49
CA ALA A 631 18.70 -14.61 -11.49
C ALA A 631 20.20 -14.70 -11.81
N ALA A 632 20.57 -15.01 -13.06
CA ALA A 632 21.97 -15.07 -13.49
C ALA A 632 22.69 -13.72 -13.36
N GLN A 633 22.01 -12.59 -13.62
CA GLN A 633 22.60 -11.26 -13.43
C GLN A 633 22.93 -10.98 -11.96
N ILE A 634 22.01 -11.33 -11.06
CA ILE A 634 22.23 -11.23 -9.61
C ILE A 634 23.41 -12.13 -9.21
N SER A 635 23.44 -13.38 -9.70
CA SER A 635 24.49 -14.35 -9.43
C SER A 635 25.88 -13.88 -9.87
N ILE A 636 26.01 -13.32 -11.08
CA ILE A 636 27.29 -12.79 -11.57
C ILE A 636 27.78 -11.63 -10.73
N LYS A 637 26.88 -10.72 -10.35
CA LYS A 637 27.23 -9.61 -9.47
C LYS A 637 27.77 -10.15 -8.14
N HIS A 638 27.09 -11.14 -7.57
CA HIS A 638 27.46 -11.74 -6.31
C HIS A 638 28.82 -12.47 -6.37
N LEU A 639 29.05 -13.29 -7.39
CA LEU A 639 30.33 -13.98 -7.61
C LEU A 639 31.51 -13.00 -7.72
N ARG A 640 31.30 -11.85 -8.38
CA ARG A 640 32.35 -10.81 -8.54
C ARG A 640 32.64 -10.02 -7.27
N GLU A 641 31.61 -9.68 -6.50
CA GLU A 641 31.75 -8.91 -5.26
C GLU A 641 32.31 -9.76 -4.11
N GLY A 642 32.29 -11.09 -4.27
CA GLY A 642 32.80 -12.07 -3.34
C GLY A 642 31.71 -12.62 -2.42
N THR A 643 31.76 -13.91 -2.15
CA THR A 643 30.77 -14.65 -1.32
C THR A 643 31.28 -14.86 0.12
N ALA A 644 32.10 -13.94 0.63
CA ALA A 644 32.79 -14.12 1.90
C ALA A 644 31.80 -14.25 3.07
N GLY A 645 31.79 -15.43 3.72
CA GLY A 645 30.86 -15.75 4.81
C GLY A 645 29.56 -16.44 4.38
N ASP A 646 29.33 -16.64 3.08
CA ASP A 646 28.18 -17.40 2.61
C ASP A 646 28.35 -18.92 2.81
N LYS A 647 27.22 -19.59 2.99
CA LYS A 647 27.17 -21.05 3.03
C LYS A 647 27.44 -21.63 1.63
N GLY A 648 28.09 -22.79 1.53
CA GLY A 648 28.45 -23.42 0.25
C GLY A 648 27.27 -23.63 -0.71
N ASN A 649 26.06 -23.86 -0.17
CA ASN A 649 24.83 -23.99 -0.96
C ASN A 649 24.44 -22.72 -1.73
N VAL A 650 24.89 -21.54 -1.30
CA VAL A 650 24.70 -20.27 -2.03
C VAL A 650 25.55 -20.27 -3.29
N TYR A 651 26.84 -20.60 -3.15
CA TYR A 651 27.75 -20.70 -4.29
C TYR A 651 27.25 -21.67 -5.37
N GLU A 652 26.75 -22.83 -4.95
CA GLU A 652 26.11 -23.81 -5.83
C GLU A 652 24.91 -23.22 -6.60
N THR A 653 24.06 -22.44 -5.94
CA THR A 653 22.95 -21.72 -6.58
C THR A 653 23.44 -20.69 -7.59
N GLU A 654 24.47 -19.90 -7.25
CA GLU A 654 25.00 -18.89 -8.16
C GLU A 654 25.58 -19.52 -9.43
N ILE A 655 26.36 -20.59 -9.30
CA ILE A 655 26.90 -21.35 -10.43
C ILE A 655 25.79 -21.96 -11.27
N PHE A 656 24.76 -22.55 -10.65
CA PHE A 656 23.61 -23.10 -11.35
C PHE A 656 22.90 -22.04 -12.21
N ASN A 657 22.62 -20.86 -11.66
CA ASN A 657 21.92 -19.80 -12.39
C ASN A 657 22.70 -19.32 -13.61
N VAL A 658 24.02 -19.15 -13.48
CA VAL A 658 24.88 -18.76 -14.60
C VAL A 658 24.89 -19.85 -15.67
N LEU A 659 25.07 -21.12 -15.28
CA LEU A 659 25.00 -22.25 -16.20
C LEU A 659 23.64 -22.34 -16.90
N ARG A 660 22.52 -22.24 -16.17
CA ARG A 660 21.16 -22.31 -16.72
C ARG A 660 20.88 -21.20 -17.74
N SER A 661 21.46 -20.01 -17.54
CA SER A 661 21.33 -18.90 -18.47
C SER A 661 22.09 -19.12 -19.78
N ILE A 662 23.26 -19.77 -19.75
CA ILE A 662 24.07 -20.06 -20.94
C ILE A 662 23.60 -21.34 -21.63
N LEU A 663 23.34 -22.37 -20.82
CA LEU A 663 23.02 -23.75 -21.19
C LEU A 663 21.62 -24.09 -20.67
N PRO A 664 20.58 -24.00 -21.51
CA PRO A 664 19.18 -24.16 -21.09
C PRO A 664 18.86 -25.54 -20.51
N TYR A 665 19.66 -26.57 -20.78
CA TYR A 665 19.47 -27.93 -20.26
C TYR A 665 20.39 -28.22 -19.07
N SER A 666 20.47 -27.26 -18.14
CA SER A 666 21.15 -27.41 -16.86
C SER A 666 20.13 -27.69 -15.75
N TYR A 667 20.38 -28.69 -14.91
CA TYR A 667 19.47 -29.12 -13.85
C TYR A 667 20.20 -29.16 -12.51
N LYS A 668 19.56 -28.63 -11.46
CA LYS A 668 20.06 -28.75 -10.09
C LYS A 668 19.61 -30.10 -9.51
N LEU A 669 20.55 -30.90 -9.02
CA LEU A 669 20.29 -32.25 -8.50
C LEU A 669 20.50 -32.34 -6.98
N GLY A 670 21.46 -31.58 -6.44
CA GLY A 670 21.89 -31.66 -5.04
C GLY A 670 20.72 -31.63 -4.06
N ARG A 671 20.56 -32.73 -3.30
CA ARG A 671 19.60 -32.87 -2.21
C ARG A 671 20.35 -33.09 -0.90
N GLU A 672 19.99 -32.31 0.11
CA GLU A 672 20.59 -32.41 1.43
C GLU A 672 20.50 -33.85 1.97
N GLY A 673 21.63 -34.41 2.40
CA GLY A 673 21.72 -35.78 2.93
C GLY A 673 21.76 -36.91 1.89
N LYS A 674 21.75 -36.62 0.58
CA LYS A 674 21.92 -37.63 -0.48
C LYS A 674 23.26 -37.46 -1.20
N ALA A 675 23.90 -38.58 -1.54
CA ALA A 675 25.09 -38.60 -2.38
C ALA A 675 24.69 -38.41 -3.86
N GLU A 676 24.48 -37.15 -4.26
CA GLU A 676 24.20 -36.74 -5.63
C GLU A 676 25.09 -35.53 -5.98
N PRO A 677 25.53 -35.38 -7.25
CA PRO A 677 26.26 -34.19 -7.68
C PRO A 677 25.38 -32.94 -7.55
N ASP A 678 25.99 -31.76 -7.47
CA ASP A 678 25.25 -30.49 -7.32
C ASP A 678 24.31 -30.25 -8.51
N GLY A 679 24.74 -30.61 -9.73
CA GLY A 679 23.89 -30.58 -10.91
C GLY A 679 24.35 -31.40 -12.10
N PHE A 680 23.56 -31.32 -13.16
CA PHE A 680 23.73 -32.02 -14.43
C PHE A 680 23.48 -31.07 -15.59
N VAL A 681 24.25 -31.19 -16.66
CA VAL A 681 24.13 -30.37 -17.85
C VAL A 681 24.20 -31.25 -19.10
N SER A 682 23.27 -31.01 -20.01
CA SER A 682 23.25 -31.61 -21.35
C SER A 682 23.53 -30.53 -22.39
N ILE A 683 24.59 -30.69 -23.18
CA ILE A 683 24.90 -29.79 -24.29
C ILE A 683 24.40 -30.45 -25.59
N PRO A 684 23.43 -29.86 -26.31
CA PRO A 684 23.02 -30.38 -27.61
C PRO A 684 24.12 -30.14 -28.65
N VAL A 685 24.42 -31.17 -29.46
CA VAL A 685 25.39 -31.16 -30.56
C VAL A 685 24.66 -31.65 -31.80
N TYR A 686 24.57 -30.82 -32.83
CA TYR A 686 23.81 -31.11 -34.05
C TYR A 686 24.69 -31.87 -35.04
N GLY A 687 24.12 -32.87 -35.74
CA GLY A 687 24.85 -33.65 -36.75
C GLY A 687 25.24 -32.84 -38.00
N ASP A 688 26.37 -33.20 -38.60
CA ASP A 688 26.93 -32.61 -39.84
C ASP A 688 26.27 -33.18 -41.12
N GLY A 689 24.93 -33.19 -41.19
CA GLY A 689 24.22 -33.56 -42.42
C GLY A 689 24.30 -32.46 -43.48
N ASP A 690 25.09 -32.66 -44.55
CA ASP A 690 25.10 -31.92 -45.84
C ASP A 690 24.72 -30.42 -45.80
N GLY A 691 25.29 -29.65 -44.85
CA GLY A 691 25.08 -28.20 -44.74
C GLY A 691 23.68 -27.78 -44.30
N ASN A 692 22.78 -28.72 -44.01
CA ASN A 692 21.45 -28.49 -43.47
C ASN A 692 21.33 -29.29 -42.17
N ARG A 693 21.74 -28.65 -41.06
CA ARG A 693 21.74 -29.26 -39.71
C ARG A 693 20.33 -29.73 -39.37
N ASP A 694 20.10 -31.04 -39.40
CA ASP A 694 18.81 -31.66 -39.14
C ASP A 694 18.50 -31.67 -37.64
N LEU A 695 17.34 -31.16 -37.25
CA LEU A 695 16.82 -31.22 -35.88
C LEU A 695 16.49 -32.66 -35.44
N GLY A 696 16.37 -33.60 -36.39
CA GLY A 696 16.18 -35.03 -36.14
C GLY A 696 17.44 -35.80 -35.72
N ASP A 697 18.64 -35.22 -35.89
CA ASP A 697 19.94 -35.83 -35.56
C ASP A 697 20.73 -34.98 -34.54
N VAL A 698 20.15 -34.83 -33.34
CA VAL A 698 20.77 -34.12 -32.21
C VAL A 698 21.39 -35.14 -31.25
N ASN A 699 22.71 -35.09 -31.11
CA ASN A 699 23.44 -35.80 -30.08
C ASN A 699 23.56 -34.95 -28.81
N SER A 700 23.83 -35.55 -27.65
CA SER A 700 24.02 -34.80 -26.40
C SER A 700 25.37 -35.08 -25.75
N TRP A 701 26.06 -34.03 -25.31
CA TRP A 701 27.27 -34.13 -24.51
C TRP A 701 26.94 -33.84 -23.05
N ASN A 702 26.91 -34.90 -22.24
CA ASN A 702 26.35 -34.87 -20.89
C ASN A 702 27.47 -34.80 -19.83
N TYR A 703 27.34 -33.90 -18.86
CA TYR A 703 28.23 -33.86 -17.69
C TYR A 703 27.49 -33.59 -16.39
N THR A 704 28.10 -34.03 -15.28
CA THR A 704 27.70 -33.66 -13.92
C THR A 704 28.66 -32.62 -13.38
N TYR A 705 28.24 -31.77 -12.46
CA TYR A 705 29.15 -30.81 -11.83
C TYR A 705 28.97 -30.71 -10.32
N ASP A 706 30.06 -30.29 -9.67
CA ASP A 706 30.11 -29.87 -8.27
C ASP A 706 30.72 -28.47 -8.17
N ALA A 707 30.09 -27.56 -7.42
CA ALA A 707 30.55 -26.19 -7.22
C ALA A 707 31.27 -26.05 -5.86
N LYS A 708 32.57 -25.75 -5.87
CA LYS A 708 33.40 -25.71 -4.65
C LYS A 708 33.99 -24.32 -4.41
N HIS A 709 33.50 -23.66 -3.37
CA HIS A 709 34.00 -22.35 -2.93
C HIS A 709 35.05 -22.47 -1.83
N SER A 710 36.11 -21.66 -1.89
CA SER A 710 37.10 -21.54 -0.82
C SER A 710 37.73 -20.16 -0.72
N ASP A 711 37.63 -19.56 0.47
CA ASP A 711 38.38 -18.35 0.85
C ASP A 711 39.81 -18.66 1.32
N LYS A 712 40.16 -19.94 1.52
CA LYS A 712 41.49 -20.32 2.02
C LYS A 712 42.57 -19.98 0.99
N PRO A 713 43.71 -19.37 1.38
CA PRO A 713 44.83 -19.12 0.46
C PRO A 713 45.39 -20.39 -0.20
N ALA A 714 45.32 -21.53 0.49
CA ALA A 714 45.74 -22.84 -0.04
C ALA A 714 44.73 -23.51 -1.00
N GLY A 715 43.61 -22.83 -1.28
CA GLY A 715 42.49 -23.32 -2.09
C GLY A 715 41.66 -24.39 -1.41
N TYR A 716 40.54 -24.74 -2.06
CA TYR A 716 39.61 -25.78 -1.63
C TYR A 716 40.33 -27.11 -1.48
N ASP A 717 39.98 -27.89 -0.46
CA ASP A 717 40.61 -29.18 -0.20
C ASP A 717 39.75 -30.33 -0.72
N LEU A 718 40.18 -30.93 -1.84
CA LEU A 718 39.59 -32.16 -2.37
C LEU A 718 40.14 -33.38 -1.63
N GLY A 719 39.71 -33.54 -0.38
CA GLY A 719 40.05 -34.68 0.46
C GLY A 719 39.48 -36.02 -0.06
N ARG A 720 39.83 -37.12 0.61
CA ARG A 720 39.41 -38.48 0.21
C ARG A 720 37.89 -38.66 0.13
N GLU A 721 37.13 -38.01 1.02
CA GLU A 721 35.67 -38.12 1.03
C GLU A 721 35.03 -37.54 -0.24
N GLU A 722 35.47 -36.35 -0.67
CA GLU A 722 35.01 -35.72 -1.92
C GLU A 722 35.42 -36.56 -3.14
N GLN A 723 36.64 -37.10 -3.14
CA GLN A 723 37.10 -37.99 -4.21
C GLN A 723 36.24 -39.27 -4.31
N ARG A 724 35.83 -39.84 -3.17
CA ARG A 724 34.90 -40.99 -3.14
C ARG A 724 33.52 -40.62 -3.67
N LYS A 725 32.99 -39.44 -3.32
CA LYS A 725 31.72 -38.94 -3.86
C LYS A 725 31.76 -38.83 -5.38
N ILE A 726 32.84 -38.30 -5.97
CA ILE A 726 33.00 -38.21 -7.43
C ILE A 726 32.88 -39.59 -8.10
N ILE A 727 33.52 -40.62 -7.52
CA ILE A 727 33.42 -42.00 -8.00
C ILE A 727 31.97 -42.48 -7.95
N GLU A 728 31.29 -42.28 -6.82
CA GLU A 728 29.88 -42.66 -6.62
C GLU A 728 28.95 -41.94 -7.61
N TYR A 729 29.20 -40.66 -7.91
CA TYR A 729 28.41 -39.88 -8.87
C TYR A 729 28.55 -40.44 -10.29
N ILE A 730 29.80 -40.65 -10.75
CA ILE A 730 30.08 -41.19 -12.08
C ILE A 730 29.42 -42.57 -12.27
N ASP A 731 29.53 -43.44 -11.26
CA ASP A 731 28.99 -44.80 -11.31
C ASP A 731 27.46 -44.86 -11.15
N SER A 732 26.84 -43.88 -10.49
CA SER A 732 25.39 -43.86 -10.23
C SER A 732 24.59 -43.15 -11.32
N VAL A 733 25.10 -42.05 -11.88
CA VAL A 733 24.34 -41.19 -12.80
C VAL A 733 24.07 -41.86 -14.15
N ARG A 734 24.99 -42.71 -14.65
CA ARG A 734 24.76 -43.54 -15.87
C ARG A 734 23.58 -44.51 -15.75
N ARG A 735 23.10 -44.80 -14.54
CA ARG A 735 21.93 -45.66 -14.31
C ARG A 735 20.60 -44.89 -14.35
N LYS A 736 20.63 -43.55 -14.36
CA LYS A 736 19.43 -42.70 -14.38
C LYS A 736 19.01 -42.36 -15.82
N ARG A 737 18.31 -43.28 -16.49
CA ARG A 737 17.86 -43.12 -17.90
C ARG A 737 17.09 -41.82 -18.16
N ALA A 738 16.29 -41.36 -17.20
CA ALA A 738 15.50 -40.13 -17.31
C ALA A 738 16.34 -38.85 -17.49
N LEU A 739 17.62 -38.84 -17.11
CA LEU A 739 18.50 -37.67 -17.27
C LEU A 739 19.30 -37.67 -18.59
N MET A 740 19.42 -38.82 -19.24
CA MET A 740 20.38 -39.02 -20.33
C MET A 740 19.74 -39.10 -21.73
N GLY A 741 18.41 -39.05 -21.82
CA GLY A 741 17.69 -39.21 -23.09
C GLY A 741 18.14 -40.47 -23.85
N LYS A 742 18.29 -40.37 -25.17
CA LYS A 742 18.80 -41.45 -26.05
C LYS A 742 20.31 -41.71 -25.88
N ASN A 743 21.08 -40.74 -25.40
CA ASN A 743 22.53 -40.85 -25.30
C ASN A 743 22.98 -41.23 -23.88
N HIS A 744 23.07 -42.53 -23.61
CA HIS A 744 23.36 -43.10 -22.28
C HIS A 744 24.83 -42.94 -21.81
N LYS A 745 25.55 -41.91 -22.25
CA LYS A 745 26.96 -41.70 -21.90
C LYS A 745 27.16 -40.39 -21.14
N LEU A 746 27.56 -40.52 -19.87
CA LEU A 746 28.22 -39.42 -19.15
C LEU A 746 29.62 -39.23 -19.75
N LYS A 747 29.96 -38.00 -20.14
CA LYS A 747 31.23 -37.64 -20.79
C LYS A 747 32.22 -37.02 -19.82
N ALA A 748 31.73 -36.24 -18.87
CA ALA A 748 32.59 -35.59 -17.89
C ALA A 748 31.96 -35.45 -16.50
N HIS A 749 32.82 -35.28 -15.51
CA HIS A 749 32.50 -34.70 -14.22
C HIS A 749 33.31 -33.39 -14.07
N VAL A 750 32.61 -32.28 -13.80
CA VAL A 750 33.18 -30.93 -13.79
C VAL A 750 33.20 -30.40 -12.37
N ILE A 751 34.37 -29.99 -11.88
CA ILE A 751 34.52 -29.26 -10.64
C ILE A 751 34.62 -27.79 -10.99
N ILE A 752 33.65 -26.99 -10.53
CA ILE A 752 33.61 -25.54 -10.75
C ILE A 752 34.10 -24.86 -9.46
N SER A 753 35.18 -24.09 -9.53
CA SER A 753 35.76 -23.50 -8.32
C SER A 753 36.38 -22.13 -8.53
N ASN A 754 36.23 -21.26 -7.52
CA ASN A 754 36.92 -19.98 -7.45
C ASN A 754 38.42 -20.15 -7.13
N ASN A 755 38.77 -21.17 -6.33
CA ASN A 755 40.11 -21.35 -5.82
C ASN A 755 40.42 -22.83 -5.53
N LEU A 756 40.92 -23.54 -6.53
CA LEU A 756 41.41 -24.90 -6.41
C LEU A 756 42.76 -25.04 -7.10
N SER A 757 43.71 -25.71 -6.44
CA SER A 757 45.06 -25.87 -6.96
C SER A 757 45.20 -27.07 -7.88
N ASP A 758 46.02 -26.92 -8.92
CA ASP A 758 46.28 -27.97 -9.91
C ASP A 758 46.82 -29.25 -9.26
N ARG A 759 47.65 -29.12 -8.20
CA ARG A 759 48.17 -30.26 -7.44
C ARG A 759 47.04 -31.14 -6.87
N LYS A 760 45.98 -30.52 -6.34
CA LYS A 760 44.83 -31.24 -5.78
C LYS A 760 44.00 -31.91 -6.87
N MET A 761 43.81 -31.25 -8.01
CA MET A 761 43.14 -31.87 -9.17
C MET A 761 43.92 -33.07 -9.73
N LYS A 762 45.25 -32.96 -9.88
CA LYS A 762 46.10 -34.09 -10.30
C LYS A 762 45.97 -35.28 -9.34
N SER A 763 45.95 -35.01 -8.03
CA SER A 763 45.73 -36.06 -7.03
C SER A 763 44.34 -36.69 -7.15
N ALA A 764 43.30 -35.89 -7.36
CA ALA A 764 41.93 -36.38 -7.51
C ALA A 764 41.80 -37.23 -8.79
N ALA A 765 42.33 -36.78 -9.92
CA ALA A 765 42.33 -37.54 -11.17
C ALA A 765 43.02 -38.90 -11.01
N LYS A 766 44.21 -38.94 -10.37
CA LYS A 766 44.92 -40.18 -10.09
C LYS A 766 44.13 -41.14 -9.21
N TYR A 767 43.39 -40.61 -8.23
CA TYR A 767 42.56 -41.42 -7.34
C TYR A 767 41.30 -41.95 -8.06
N VAL A 768 40.56 -41.06 -8.73
CA VAL A 768 39.29 -41.37 -9.41
C VAL A 768 39.48 -42.37 -10.54
N PHE A 769 40.60 -42.32 -11.28
CA PHE A 769 40.86 -43.22 -12.41
C PHE A 769 41.90 -44.32 -12.13
N GLY A 770 42.38 -44.40 -10.88
CA GLY A 770 43.30 -45.43 -10.40
C GLY A 770 42.67 -46.83 -10.33
N ASP A 771 43.36 -47.74 -9.64
CA ASP A 771 42.93 -49.15 -9.55
C ASP A 771 41.68 -49.33 -8.69
N ASP A 772 41.54 -48.56 -7.61
CA ASP A 772 40.37 -48.53 -6.71
C ASP A 772 39.34 -47.45 -7.08
N GLY A 773 39.44 -46.90 -8.29
CA GLY A 773 38.64 -45.77 -8.77
C GLY A 773 37.29 -46.16 -9.36
N VAL A 774 36.84 -45.42 -10.39
CA VAL A 774 35.61 -45.73 -11.14
C VAL A 774 35.68 -47.09 -11.84
N LYS A 775 34.51 -47.70 -12.07
CA LYS A 775 34.40 -48.97 -12.80
C LYS A 775 35.05 -48.90 -14.18
N LYS A 776 35.60 -50.03 -14.65
CA LYS A 776 36.30 -50.13 -15.96
C LYS A 776 35.51 -49.51 -17.12
N GLY A 777 34.19 -49.68 -17.15
CA GLY A 777 33.32 -49.12 -18.19
C GLY A 777 33.09 -47.61 -18.12
N ASN A 778 33.56 -46.94 -17.06
CA ASN A 778 33.43 -45.49 -16.81
C ASN A 778 34.79 -44.76 -16.85
N LYS A 779 35.88 -45.45 -17.20
CA LYS A 779 37.21 -44.83 -17.34
C LYS A 779 37.31 -43.90 -18.56
N ASP A 780 36.27 -43.85 -19.40
CA ASP A 780 36.12 -42.91 -20.52
C ASP A 780 35.57 -41.53 -20.08
N VAL A 781 35.13 -41.38 -18.82
CA VAL A 781 34.68 -40.09 -18.27
C VAL A 781 35.86 -39.19 -18.00
N LYS A 782 35.80 -37.93 -18.43
CA LYS A 782 36.82 -36.92 -18.15
C LYS A 782 36.58 -36.19 -16.84
N LEU A 783 37.65 -35.85 -16.13
CA LEU A 783 37.58 -34.91 -15.01
C LEU A 783 37.99 -33.52 -15.51
N ILE A 784 37.17 -32.51 -15.24
CA ILE A 784 37.39 -31.13 -15.70
C ILE A 784 37.42 -30.20 -14.49
N LEU A 785 38.44 -29.36 -14.39
CA LEU A 785 38.44 -28.17 -13.54
C LEU A 785 37.98 -26.98 -14.37
N MET A 786 36.81 -26.43 -14.06
CA MET A 786 36.34 -25.18 -14.63
C MET A 786 36.56 -24.07 -13.60
N ARG A 787 37.43 -23.11 -13.91
CA ARG A 787 37.60 -21.95 -13.03
C ARG A 787 36.39 -21.04 -13.10
N GLU A 788 36.02 -20.42 -11.99
CA GLU A 788 34.90 -19.46 -11.96
C GLU A 788 35.06 -18.32 -12.97
N ASP A 789 36.30 -17.88 -13.22
CA ASP A 789 36.60 -16.81 -14.17
C ASP A 789 36.30 -17.21 -15.63
N PHE A 790 36.40 -18.49 -15.99
CA PHE A 790 35.93 -19.02 -17.28
C PHE A 790 34.42 -18.83 -17.40
N LEU A 791 33.65 -19.30 -16.40
CA LEU A 791 32.19 -19.29 -16.46
C LEU A 791 31.62 -17.86 -16.47
N THR A 792 32.14 -16.99 -15.60
CA THR A 792 31.74 -15.58 -15.52
C THR A 792 32.08 -14.82 -16.81
N THR A 793 33.29 -15.02 -17.36
CA THR A 793 33.68 -14.42 -18.65
C THR A 793 32.81 -14.93 -19.80
N LEU A 794 32.50 -16.24 -19.83
CA LEU A 794 31.65 -16.83 -20.84
C LEU A 794 30.25 -16.20 -20.83
N TYR A 795 29.65 -16.05 -19.64
CA TYR A 795 28.36 -15.38 -19.48
C TYR A 795 28.37 -13.94 -20.02
N GLU A 796 29.40 -13.16 -19.66
CA GLU A 796 29.51 -11.76 -20.04
C GLU A 796 29.65 -11.57 -21.55
N GLU A 797 30.50 -12.39 -22.18
CA GLU A 797 30.66 -12.38 -23.62
C GLU A 797 29.40 -12.88 -24.33
N PHE A 798 28.68 -13.85 -23.77
CA PHE A 798 27.37 -14.27 -24.29
C PHE A 798 26.35 -13.14 -24.24
N ARG A 799 26.27 -12.42 -23.12
CA ARG A 799 25.35 -11.30 -22.94
C ARG A 799 25.70 -10.13 -23.87
N LYS A 800 26.99 -9.80 -23.97
CA LYS A 800 27.49 -8.71 -24.82
C LYS A 800 27.18 -8.96 -26.30
N ASN A 801 27.23 -10.21 -26.74
CA ASN A 801 27.04 -10.60 -28.14
C ASN A 801 25.73 -11.39 -28.35
N ARG A 802 24.71 -11.16 -27.51
CA ARG A 802 23.47 -11.96 -27.44
C ARG A 802 22.82 -12.20 -28.80
N ASP A 803 22.56 -11.14 -29.56
CA ASP A 803 21.85 -11.24 -30.85
C ASP A 803 22.66 -12.04 -31.87
N ALA A 804 23.98 -11.83 -31.91
CA ALA A 804 24.87 -12.53 -32.83
C ALA A 804 25.01 -14.03 -32.48
N ILE A 805 25.06 -14.37 -31.19
CA ILE A 805 25.12 -15.76 -30.71
C ILE A 805 23.77 -16.47 -30.92
N GLN A 806 22.64 -15.77 -30.73
CA GLN A 806 21.32 -16.34 -30.97
C GLN A 806 21.15 -16.79 -32.43
N ARG A 807 21.69 -16.04 -33.40
CA ARG A 807 21.73 -16.41 -34.83
C ARG A 807 22.68 -17.58 -35.15
N ARG A 808 23.39 -18.11 -34.15
CA ARG A 808 24.41 -19.17 -34.27
C ARG A 808 24.22 -20.24 -33.20
N LEU A 809 23.04 -20.32 -32.59
CA LEU A 809 22.75 -21.20 -31.45
C LEU A 809 23.14 -22.68 -31.69
N PRO A 810 22.97 -23.26 -32.90
CA PRO A 810 23.41 -24.62 -33.18
C PRO A 810 24.90 -24.89 -32.96
N ILE A 811 25.74 -23.88 -33.21
CA ILE A 811 27.21 -24.00 -33.19
C ILE A 811 27.75 -23.85 -31.75
N VAL A 812 26.96 -23.25 -30.86
CA VAL A 812 27.34 -23.03 -29.46
C VAL A 812 27.75 -24.33 -28.77
N GLY A 813 26.98 -25.41 -29.00
CA GLY A 813 27.26 -26.71 -28.41
C GLY A 813 28.59 -27.30 -28.88
N GLU A 814 28.85 -27.26 -30.19
CA GLU A 814 30.09 -27.75 -30.79
C GLU A 814 31.33 -27.01 -30.26
N CYS A 815 31.30 -25.68 -30.26
CA CYS A 815 32.44 -24.88 -29.77
C CYS A 815 32.71 -25.10 -28.28
N LEU A 816 31.67 -25.31 -27.47
CA LEU A 816 31.84 -25.63 -26.05
C LEU A 816 32.42 -27.03 -25.85
N VAL A 817 31.90 -28.01 -26.60
CA VAL A 817 32.36 -29.40 -26.54
C VAL A 817 33.81 -29.52 -27.00
N GLU A 818 34.25 -28.75 -28.01
CA GLU A 818 35.65 -28.74 -28.46
C GLU A 818 36.64 -28.44 -27.32
N VAL A 819 36.31 -27.48 -26.46
CA VAL A 819 37.16 -27.10 -25.33
C VAL A 819 36.99 -28.09 -24.16
N LEU A 820 35.75 -28.51 -23.87
CA LEU A 820 35.45 -29.47 -22.79
C LEU A 820 36.00 -30.86 -23.06
N ASP A 821 36.08 -31.28 -24.33
CA ASP A 821 36.56 -32.58 -24.77
C ASP A 821 38.03 -32.55 -25.22
N SER A 822 38.77 -31.50 -24.86
CA SER A 822 40.21 -31.42 -25.10
C SER A 822 41.00 -32.55 -24.41
N GLU A 823 42.23 -32.78 -24.88
CA GLU A 823 43.11 -33.80 -24.33
C GLU A 823 43.55 -33.46 -22.88
N PRO A 824 43.34 -34.36 -21.90
CA PRO A 824 43.70 -34.10 -20.52
C PRO A 824 45.21 -33.90 -20.33
N LYS A 825 45.60 -32.87 -19.58
CA LYS A 825 46.98 -32.69 -19.10
C LYS A 825 47.05 -33.15 -17.66
N ASP A 826 47.98 -34.06 -17.35
CA ASP A 826 48.12 -34.64 -16.01
C ASP A 826 46.84 -35.30 -15.46
N GLY A 827 46.03 -35.89 -16.36
CA GLY A 827 44.83 -36.66 -16.01
C GLY A 827 43.53 -35.86 -15.88
N TYR A 828 43.53 -34.55 -16.15
CA TYR A 828 42.32 -33.72 -16.16
C TYR A 828 42.39 -32.58 -17.20
N VAL A 829 41.25 -31.97 -17.52
CA VAL A 829 41.16 -30.76 -18.36
C VAL A 829 41.00 -29.54 -17.45
N CYS A 830 41.66 -28.42 -17.76
CA CYS A 830 41.57 -27.18 -17.00
C CYS A 830 41.08 -26.05 -17.89
N LEU A 831 39.93 -25.46 -17.56
CA LEU A 831 39.33 -24.34 -18.29
C LEU A 831 39.56 -23.03 -17.54
N GLN A 832 40.07 -22.04 -18.26
CA GLN A 832 40.44 -20.73 -17.74
C GLN A 832 39.78 -19.61 -18.57
N LYS A 833 39.81 -18.38 -18.05
CA LYS A 833 39.28 -17.19 -18.73
C LYS A 833 39.62 -17.09 -20.23
N ALA A 834 40.84 -17.43 -20.64
CA ALA A 834 41.26 -17.35 -22.04
C ALA A 834 40.44 -18.28 -22.95
N ASP A 835 40.07 -19.46 -22.46
CA ASP A 835 39.31 -20.46 -23.22
C ASP A 835 37.89 -19.96 -23.50
N ALA A 836 37.25 -19.28 -22.55
CA ALA A 836 35.92 -18.68 -22.74
C ALA A 836 35.92 -17.65 -23.88
N VAL A 837 36.97 -16.83 -23.96
CA VAL A 837 37.14 -15.84 -25.04
C VAL A 837 37.36 -16.53 -26.39
N ILE A 838 38.08 -17.65 -26.42
CA ILE A 838 38.29 -18.45 -27.64
C ILE A 838 36.96 -19.02 -28.12
N VAL A 839 36.19 -19.66 -27.24
CA VAL A 839 34.86 -20.21 -27.56
C VAL A 839 33.98 -19.16 -28.24
N VAL A 840 33.83 -17.99 -27.62
CA VAL A 840 32.96 -16.94 -28.16
C VAL A 840 33.50 -16.39 -29.49
N LYS A 841 34.81 -16.19 -29.62
CA LYS A 841 35.41 -15.76 -30.89
C LYS A 841 35.16 -16.78 -32.01
N THR A 842 35.25 -18.07 -31.72
CA THR A 842 34.98 -19.13 -32.69
C THR A 842 33.51 -19.14 -33.11
N ILE A 843 32.58 -19.01 -32.14
CA ILE A 843 31.14 -18.87 -32.43
C ILE A 843 30.92 -17.67 -33.35
N LEU A 844 31.41 -16.48 -33.00
CA LEU A 844 31.16 -15.26 -33.78
C LEU A 844 31.77 -15.26 -35.18
N LYS A 845 32.83 -16.04 -35.41
CA LYS A 845 33.44 -16.24 -36.74
C LYS A 845 32.68 -17.25 -37.59
N SER A 846 31.82 -18.06 -36.98
CA SER A 846 31.03 -19.05 -37.69
C SER A 846 29.88 -18.39 -38.47
N PRO A 847 29.44 -18.99 -39.60
CA PRO A 847 28.34 -18.44 -40.38
C PRO A 847 27.03 -18.36 -39.57
N GLU A 848 26.21 -17.35 -39.88
CA GLU A 848 24.84 -17.28 -39.34
C GLU A 848 23.99 -18.38 -39.97
N ILE A 849 23.09 -18.95 -39.18
CA ILE A 849 22.16 -19.98 -39.66
C ILE A 849 20.79 -19.30 -39.79
N GLU A 850 20.26 -19.21 -41.03
CA GLU A 850 19.04 -18.45 -41.36
C GLU A 850 17.76 -19.04 -40.75
N SER A 851 17.75 -20.32 -40.37
CA SER A 851 16.61 -20.92 -39.65
C SER A 851 16.69 -20.57 -38.16
N VAL A 852 15.80 -19.69 -37.72
CA VAL A 852 15.58 -19.40 -36.30
C VAL A 852 14.95 -20.63 -35.66
N ILE A 853 15.78 -21.56 -35.18
CA ILE A 853 15.33 -22.67 -34.34
C ILE A 853 14.70 -22.06 -33.09
N LYS A 854 13.41 -22.29 -32.89
CA LYS A 854 12.74 -21.85 -31.66
C LYS A 854 13.22 -22.75 -30.52
N ARG A 855 13.47 -22.19 -29.34
CA ARG A 855 14.00 -22.91 -28.17
C ARG A 855 13.19 -24.18 -27.80
N GLY A 856 11.90 -24.23 -28.16
CA GLY A 856 11.02 -25.39 -27.96
C GLY A 856 11.27 -26.55 -28.94
N GLU A 857 11.65 -26.28 -30.19
CA GLU A 857 11.88 -27.30 -31.22
C GLU A 857 13.12 -28.18 -30.90
N VAL A 858 14.06 -27.65 -30.11
CA VAL A 858 15.23 -28.40 -29.60
C VAL A 858 14.84 -29.36 -28.47
N ALA A 859 13.85 -28.98 -27.64
CA ALA A 859 13.35 -29.84 -26.57
C ALA A 859 12.58 -31.02 -27.18
N ASP A 860 11.73 -30.75 -28.16
CA ASP A 860 11.01 -31.77 -28.93
C ASP A 860 12.00 -32.73 -29.63
N GLY A 861 13.09 -32.25 -30.25
CA GLY A 861 14.12 -33.13 -30.84
C GLY A 861 14.90 -34.00 -29.84
N LEU A 862 15.08 -33.53 -28.60
CA LEU A 862 15.70 -34.30 -27.51
C LEU A 862 14.72 -35.30 -26.86
N ASP A 863 13.42 -35.00 -26.88
CA ASP A 863 12.33 -35.79 -26.28
C ASP A 863 11.54 -36.67 -27.29
N ASP A 864 11.68 -36.49 -28.61
CA ASP A 864 10.89 -37.18 -29.64
C ASP A 864 11.26 -38.67 -29.77
N LYS A 865 10.63 -39.47 -28.90
CA LYS A 865 9.99 -40.77 -29.11
C LYS A 865 9.75 -41.37 -27.72
N ASN A 866 8.67 -40.93 -27.07
CA ASN A 866 7.93 -41.74 -26.10
C ASN A 866 6.45 -41.67 -26.43
#